data_AF-A0A1B9J237-F1
#
_entry.id   AF-A0A1B9J237-F1
#
_cell.length_a   1.000
_cell.length_b   1.000
_cell.length_c   1.000
_cell.angle_alpha   90.00
_cell.angle_beta   90.00
_cell.angle_gamma   90.00
#
_symmetry.space_group_name_H-M   'P 1'
#
loop_
_entity.id
_entity.type
_entity.pdbx_description
1 polymer ?
#
loop_
_entity_poly.entity_id
_entity_poly.type
_entity_poly.pdbx_seq_one_letter_code
_entity_poly.pdbx_strand_id
1 'polypeptide(L)'
;MSDPAFVQLLDMGIPGGRARAALKRTKGDVMSAAERVFAGEFDDIPSDDEEEVSNKASSSKGKAVIVVEDSDEDMGGSDAESGSEEVLVDGFEDDGEIPEDKLLSDPYAGVFFSKDRIEKVIEPVEEAKHMKISASAGSPYDVEILGRGEWMSGCPEGNEQSFLFQLYSMLAEGHMGCSAGCGYQFKRKQDDFFVLFPDFPAFTTYLSSKIRPTCPQCHQITCLACGEKVDRNGKQSEDILLHCPNLQGIILGVGLHMIEQAFSEGSDNRSLSSSACSTANGPPVKKHKPSLGGLTKNKNSTDEADGTLEDDPYSSGLGLVQKVVNRGKGSAKGTGYDGSGVEDRTGQQKAEKAQIASDAKTALLLSQVRAFLPDLNRPGGARTSDHLVHPTALAHLRRRSAFVNDLLRNDSLLDMSKRSDLYRALFDWLEIVSNHEALASMLAMPQMRPISNEPLPQDPCSVIVTYEGASSPRELLENCVIQAQAALKGLQSVDNVSKSSEDVMMTEEDLRISKAELARREREEKQEEKQDSNYQLRSFCERIVASARTIDKSLIETKGKPFVDRMRESLPRLPETGVSVEEKVSQGQNDESTTKIYEEWAGRARFQYCDLTEEATSTSDKMVYRHAFNGSIQSLEGMDMPKRSLAIAKELAILTTSLPVAWHSTIFLRVDETRVDVLKAMIIGPEGTPYENGCFIFDIFLPLDYNQRCPNVKFMTTNGGRYRLNPNLYADGKLCLSLLGTWSGPGWISGHSTLLQVLISIQSLILCEEPYTNEPGELNCQTSASKAYSANVRRMVLVDAMGNNIKNPPHPFENEIRTHFRLKSKSIRQQIKKWKELDDGKGTSGDSFMSSASGGDKNRSFDSASKDLLKLLDQLDSGSSTISPSIVEGSTSKGKADGKDQAKGGKLARTLGFKK
;
A
#
# COMPACT_ATOMS: atom_id res chain seq x y z
N MET A 1 -27.11 -16.20 -53.70
CA MET A 1 -28.19 -15.86 -52.76
C MET A 1 -27.92 -16.65 -51.50
N SER A 2 -27.52 -15.96 -50.44
CA SER A 2 -27.18 -16.57 -49.14
C SER A 2 -28.44 -17.20 -48.52
N ASP A 3 -28.29 -18.42 -48.00
CA ASP A 3 -29.36 -19.12 -47.30
C ASP A 3 -29.73 -18.34 -46.02
N PRO A 4 -30.99 -17.89 -45.84
CA PRO A 4 -31.38 -17.09 -44.67
C PRO A 4 -31.17 -17.83 -43.35
N ALA A 5 -31.25 -19.16 -43.34
CA ALA A 5 -30.95 -19.98 -42.16
C ALA A 5 -29.46 -19.92 -41.79
N PHE A 6 -28.58 -19.82 -42.78
CA PHE A 6 -27.14 -19.70 -42.58
C PHE A 6 -26.74 -18.31 -42.05
N VAL A 7 -27.35 -17.25 -42.58
CA VAL A 7 -27.14 -15.88 -42.08
C VAL A 7 -27.60 -15.75 -40.63
N GLN A 8 -28.73 -16.37 -40.27
CA GLN A 8 -29.25 -16.33 -38.91
C GLN A 8 -28.35 -17.02 -37.88
N LEU A 9 -27.65 -18.10 -38.25
CA LEU A 9 -26.63 -18.72 -37.38
C LEU A 9 -25.35 -17.89 -37.26
N LEU A 10 -24.96 -17.19 -38.32
CA LEU A 10 -23.84 -16.25 -38.28
C LEU A 10 -24.14 -15.06 -37.36
N ASP A 11 -25.36 -14.51 -37.41
CA ASP A 11 -25.83 -13.45 -36.49
C ASP A 11 -25.90 -13.94 -35.03
N MET A 12 -25.99 -15.25 -34.80
CA MET A 12 -25.89 -15.88 -33.48
C MET A 12 -24.44 -16.16 -33.05
N GLY A 13 -23.44 -15.70 -33.81
CA GLY A 13 -22.02 -15.83 -33.49
C GLY A 13 -21.41 -17.19 -33.81
N ILE A 14 -22.11 -18.05 -34.57
CA ILE A 14 -21.58 -19.37 -34.95
C ILE A 14 -20.70 -19.23 -36.21
N PRO A 15 -19.42 -19.69 -36.20
CA PRO A 15 -18.53 -19.60 -37.35
C PRO A 15 -19.10 -20.28 -38.61
N GLY A 16 -18.82 -19.71 -39.79
CA GLY A 16 -19.42 -20.12 -41.06
C GLY A 16 -19.22 -21.60 -41.45
N GLY A 17 -18.09 -22.19 -41.09
CA GLY A 17 -17.83 -23.62 -41.27
C GLY A 17 -18.77 -24.51 -40.43
N ARG A 18 -18.94 -24.15 -39.15
CA ARG A 18 -19.78 -24.87 -38.17
C ARG A 18 -21.27 -24.68 -38.48
N ALA A 19 -21.69 -23.46 -38.83
CA ALA A 19 -23.07 -23.17 -39.22
C ALA A 19 -23.52 -23.97 -40.45
N ARG A 20 -22.65 -24.13 -41.47
CA ARG A 20 -22.95 -24.96 -42.66
C ARG A 20 -23.05 -26.44 -42.32
N ALA A 21 -22.18 -26.95 -41.46
CA ALA A 21 -22.18 -28.34 -41.03
C ALA A 21 -23.43 -28.67 -40.18
N ALA A 22 -23.78 -27.78 -39.25
CA ALA A 22 -24.94 -27.93 -38.38
C ALA A 22 -26.26 -27.90 -39.16
N LEU A 23 -26.45 -26.93 -40.08
CA LEU A 23 -27.64 -26.88 -40.93
C LEU A 23 -27.80 -28.10 -41.84
N LYS A 24 -26.67 -28.65 -42.32
CA LYS A 24 -26.70 -29.89 -43.12
C LYS A 24 -27.12 -31.09 -42.28
N ARG A 25 -26.73 -31.15 -41.01
CA ARG A 25 -27.08 -32.22 -40.07
C ARG A 25 -28.53 -32.12 -39.60
N THR A 26 -29.04 -30.90 -39.39
CA THR A 26 -30.41 -30.65 -38.92
C THR A 26 -31.42 -30.44 -40.05
N LYS A 27 -31.00 -30.58 -41.31
CA LYS A 27 -31.82 -30.39 -42.52
C LYS A 27 -32.42 -28.97 -42.61
N GLY A 28 -31.67 -27.96 -42.19
CA GLY A 28 -32.04 -26.55 -42.31
C GLY A 28 -32.84 -25.97 -41.15
N ASP A 29 -33.06 -26.73 -40.07
CA ASP A 29 -33.65 -26.18 -38.85
C ASP A 29 -32.60 -25.43 -38.03
N VAL A 30 -32.79 -24.11 -37.91
CA VAL A 30 -31.85 -23.15 -37.31
C VAL A 30 -31.74 -23.35 -35.80
N MET A 31 -32.85 -23.56 -35.10
CA MET A 31 -32.83 -23.65 -33.62
C MET A 31 -32.15 -24.93 -33.16
N SER A 32 -32.47 -26.06 -33.78
CA SER A 32 -31.78 -27.33 -33.52
C SER A 32 -30.32 -27.33 -33.98
N ALA A 33 -29.98 -26.55 -35.02
CA ALA A 33 -28.60 -26.40 -35.47
C ALA A 33 -27.78 -25.60 -34.46
N ALA A 34 -28.31 -24.47 -33.97
CA ALA A 34 -27.66 -23.65 -32.97
C ALA A 34 -27.43 -24.43 -31.66
N GLU A 35 -28.46 -25.13 -31.16
CA GLU A 35 -28.38 -25.90 -29.91
C GLU A 35 -27.26 -26.94 -29.93
N ARG A 36 -27.10 -27.67 -31.05
CA ARG A 36 -26.04 -28.68 -31.19
C ARG A 36 -24.66 -28.08 -31.37
N VAL A 37 -24.54 -26.93 -32.02
CA VAL A 37 -23.26 -26.21 -32.11
C VAL A 37 -22.83 -25.71 -30.75
N PHE A 38 -23.76 -25.14 -29.96
CA PHE A 38 -23.45 -24.70 -28.60
C PHE A 38 -23.24 -25.85 -27.60
N ALA A 39 -23.76 -27.04 -27.91
CA ALA A 39 -23.44 -28.26 -27.17
C ALA A 39 -22.05 -28.84 -27.50
N GLY A 40 -21.27 -28.19 -28.39
CA GLY A 40 -19.90 -28.59 -28.75
C GLY A 40 -19.80 -29.73 -29.77
N GLU A 41 -20.90 -30.16 -30.39
CA GLU A 41 -20.89 -31.29 -31.36
C GLU A 41 -20.10 -31.02 -32.65
N PHE A 42 -19.71 -29.77 -32.91
CA PHE A 42 -19.04 -29.34 -34.14
C PHE A 42 -17.70 -28.62 -33.87
N ASP A 43 -17.12 -28.81 -32.67
CA ASP A 43 -15.85 -28.19 -32.28
C ASP A 43 -14.64 -28.76 -33.01
N ASP A 44 -14.78 -29.93 -33.63
CA ASP A 44 -13.81 -30.58 -34.51
C ASP A 44 -13.68 -29.88 -35.88
N ILE A 45 -14.59 -28.96 -36.21
CA ILE A 45 -14.58 -28.19 -37.45
C ILE A 45 -13.89 -26.84 -37.20
N PRO A 46 -12.75 -26.55 -37.86
CA PRO A 46 -12.05 -25.27 -37.74
C PRO A 46 -12.93 -24.12 -38.22
N SER A 47 -12.84 -22.95 -37.58
CA SER A 47 -13.52 -21.74 -38.03
C SER A 47 -12.82 -21.16 -39.27
N ASP A 48 -13.61 -20.68 -40.24
CA ASP A 48 -13.11 -20.04 -41.47
C ASP A 48 -12.25 -18.78 -41.19
N ASP A 49 -12.27 -18.24 -39.96
CA ASP A 49 -11.53 -17.05 -39.52
C ASP A 49 -10.09 -17.33 -39.05
N GLU A 50 -9.65 -18.58 -39.00
CA GLU A 50 -8.29 -18.95 -38.53
C GLU A 50 -7.20 -18.95 -39.63
N GLU A 51 -7.55 -18.72 -40.90
CA GLU A 51 -6.59 -18.86 -42.02
C GLU A 51 -5.76 -17.59 -42.36
N GLU A 52 -5.97 -16.42 -41.75
CA GLU A 52 -5.20 -15.20 -42.12
C GLU A 52 -4.07 -14.78 -41.17
N VAL A 53 -3.75 -15.53 -40.11
CA VAL A 53 -2.59 -15.21 -39.23
C VAL A 53 -1.66 -16.41 -39.03
N SER A 54 -1.22 -17.06 -40.11
CA SER A 54 -0.09 -17.99 -40.01
C SER A 54 0.72 -18.09 -41.31
N ASN A 55 1.53 -17.08 -41.57
CA ASN A 55 2.68 -17.23 -42.46
C ASN A 55 3.92 -16.52 -41.90
N LYS A 56 4.51 -17.15 -40.87
CA LYS A 56 5.97 -17.33 -40.66
C LYS A 56 6.25 -17.78 -39.21
N ALA A 57 6.33 -19.09 -39.00
CA ALA A 57 7.42 -19.75 -38.27
C ALA A 57 7.11 -21.24 -38.13
N SER A 58 8.11 -22.04 -38.44
CA SER A 58 8.09 -23.47 -38.70
C SER A 58 8.19 -24.35 -37.44
N SER A 59 7.53 -25.52 -37.49
CA SER A 59 7.97 -26.83 -36.92
C SER A 59 8.08 -26.92 -35.39
N SER A 60 7.31 -27.74 -34.65
CA SER A 60 7.15 -29.19 -34.82
C SER A 60 6.13 -29.81 -33.83
N LYS A 61 5.39 -30.81 -34.34
CA LYS A 61 4.84 -32.05 -33.70
C LYS A 61 4.07 -31.97 -32.37
N GLY A 62 2.78 -32.30 -32.42
CA GLY A 62 1.91 -32.52 -31.25
C GLY A 62 1.61 -33.96 -30.87
N LYS A 63 0.75 -34.10 -29.85
CA LYS A 63 -0.17 -35.19 -29.40
C LYS A 63 -0.16 -35.26 -27.85
N ALA A 64 -1.22 -35.57 -27.10
CA ALA A 64 -2.58 -36.01 -27.39
C ALA A 64 -3.48 -35.76 -26.15
N VAL A 65 -4.79 -35.60 -26.39
CA VAL A 65 -5.87 -35.53 -25.38
C VAL A 65 -6.17 -36.95 -24.86
N ILE A 66 -6.30 -37.11 -23.54
CA ILE A 66 -6.88 -38.31 -22.92
C ILE A 66 -8.19 -37.92 -22.21
N VAL A 67 -9.26 -38.58 -22.64
CA VAL A 67 -10.60 -38.61 -22.05
C VAL A 67 -10.58 -39.56 -20.86
N VAL A 68 -11.16 -39.16 -19.72
CA VAL A 68 -11.41 -40.08 -18.60
C VAL A 68 -12.92 -40.35 -18.53
N GLU A 69 -13.27 -41.62 -18.73
CA GLU A 69 -14.63 -42.17 -18.54
C GLU A 69 -14.79 -42.60 -17.08
N ASP A 70 -15.95 -42.28 -16.49
CA ASP A 70 -16.39 -42.74 -15.17
C ASP A 70 -16.68 -44.25 -15.18
N SER A 71 -16.18 -44.96 -14.15
CA SER A 71 -16.70 -46.27 -13.78
C SER A 71 -16.69 -46.46 -12.26
N ASP A 72 -17.89 -46.65 -11.71
CA ASP A 72 -18.16 -47.12 -10.34
C ASP A 72 -17.76 -48.60 -10.19
N GLU A 73 -17.18 -48.99 -9.04
CA GLU A 73 -17.59 -50.16 -8.23
C GLU A 73 -16.67 -50.42 -7.00
N ASP A 74 -17.30 -50.41 -5.82
CA ASP A 74 -17.14 -51.20 -4.58
C ASP A 74 -15.79 -51.58 -3.92
N MET A 75 -15.64 -51.07 -2.68
CA MET A 75 -15.39 -51.75 -1.39
C MET A 75 -14.39 -52.93 -1.28
N GLY A 76 -13.36 -52.75 -0.43
CA GLY A 76 -12.62 -53.85 0.21
C GLY A 76 -11.41 -53.39 1.03
N GLY A 77 -11.39 -53.66 2.35
CA GLY A 77 -10.43 -53.13 3.31
C GLY A 77 -9.13 -53.93 3.53
N SER A 78 -8.36 -53.43 4.52
CA SER A 78 -7.35 -54.06 5.41
C SER A 78 -5.88 -53.58 5.31
N ASP A 79 -5.44 -53.02 6.44
CA ASP A 79 -4.16 -53.14 7.19
C ASP A 79 -2.80 -53.24 6.47
N ALA A 80 -1.87 -52.34 6.83
CA ALA A 80 -0.70 -52.63 7.70
C ALA A 80 0.55 -51.74 7.44
N GLU A 81 1.20 -51.44 8.56
CA GLU A 81 2.36 -50.61 8.89
C GLU A 81 3.69 -50.69 8.08
N SER A 82 4.48 -49.60 8.25
CA SER A 82 5.93 -49.53 8.54
C SER A 82 6.96 -49.44 7.41
N GLY A 83 7.83 -48.40 7.49
CA GLY A 83 9.27 -48.54 7.18
C GLY A 83 10.00 -47.36 6.53
N SER A 84 10.63 -46.52 7.37
CA SER A 84 11.94 -45.81 7.26
C SER A 84 12.62 -45.45 5.92
N GLU A 85 13.10 -44.19 5.89
CA GLU A 85 14.36 -43.63 5.36
C GLU A 85 14.75 -43.79 3.87
N GLU A 86 14.95 -42.68 3.15
CA GLU A 86 16.28 -42.11 2.89
C GLU A 86 16.19 -40.79 2.08
N VAL A 87 17.11 -39.88 2.40
CA VAL A 87 17.32 -38.57 1.79
C VAL A 87 18.20 -38.73 0.55
N LEU A 88 17.74 -38.30 -0.63
CA LEU A 88 18.62 -37.98 -1.76
C LEU A 88 18.16 -36.69 -2.45
N VAL A 89 19.14 -35.78 -2.57
CA VAL A 89 19.08 -34.47 -3.22
C VAL A 89 19.66 -34.61 -4.62
N ASP A 90 18.91 -34.17 -5.64
CA ASP A 90 19.32 -33.60 -6.94
C ASP A 90 18.00 -33.16 -7.61
N GLY A 91 17.83 -32.02 -8.29
CA GLY A 91 18.72 -31.03 -8.86
C GLY A 91 18.16 -30.66 -10.25
N PHE A 92 17.68 -29.40 -10.42
CA PHE A 92 17.22 -28.76 -11.68
C PHE A 92 15.85 -29.25 -12.23
N GLU A 93 14.90 -28.42 -12.72
CA GLU A 93 14.95 -27.22 -13.57
C GLU A 93 13.66 -26.37 -13.36
N ASP A 94 13.78 -25.05 -13.51
CA ASP A 94 12.69 -24.05 -13.53
C ASP A 94 12.45 -23.66 -14.99
N ASP A 95 11.26 -24.00 -15.51
CA ASP A 95 10.59 -23.35 -16.63
C ASP A 95 9.09 -23.64 -16.46
N GLY A 96 8.26 -22.58 -16.55
CA GLY A 96 6.89 -22.56 -16.05
C GLY A 96 5.95 -23.66 -16.59
N GLU A 97 5.68 -24.63 -15.73
CA GLU A 97 4.42 -25.37 -15.57
C GLU A 97 4.45 -25.93 -14.14
N ILE A 98 3.43 -25.63 -13.32
CA ILE A 98 3.35 -26.23 -11.98
C ILE A 98 3.17 -27.74 -12.19
N PRO A 99 4.04 -28.62 -11.64
CA PRO A 99 3.87 -30.06 -11.79
C PRO A 99 2.48 -30.46 -11.29
N GLU A 100 1.70 -31.18 -12.11
CA GLU A 100 0.34 -31.64 -11.75
C GLU A 100 0.32 -32.38 -10.40
N ASP A 101 1.42 -33.02 -10.00
CA ASP A 101 1.59 -33.70 -8.72
C ASP A 101 1.61 -32.75 -7.49
N LYS A 102 1.98 -31.47 -7.63
CA LYS A 102 1.90 -30.48 -6.53
C LYS A 102 0.52 -29.83 -6.41
N LEU A 103 -0.21 -29.69 -7.53
CA LEU A 103 -1.60 -29.22 -7.54
C LEU A 103 -2.55 -30.21 -6.85
N LEU A 104 -2.24 -31.50 -6.89
CA LEU A 104 -3.00 -32.55 -6.20
C LEU A 104 -2.76 -32.59 -4.68
N SER A 105 -1.65 -32.05 -4.18
CA SER A 105 -1.33 -32.05 -2.75
C SER A 105 -1.95 -30.88 -1.98
N ASP A 106 -2.39 -29.85 -2.69
CA ASP A 106 -2.76 -28.56 -2.11
C ASP A 106 -4.13 -28.07 -2.59
N PRO A 107 -5.19 -28.25 -1.76
CA PRO A 107 -6.54 -27.86 -2.13
C PRO A 107 -6.75 -26.34 -2.30
N TYR A 108 -5.75 -25.51 -1.98
CA TYR A 108 -5.86 -24.05 -2.07
C TYR A 108 -4.89 -23.39 -3.09
N ALA A 109 -4.18 -24.17 -3.91
CA ALA A 109 -3.28 -23.62 -4.93
C ALA A 109 -4.00 -22.64 -5.89
N GLY A 110 -5.27 -22.90 -6.19
CA GLY A 110 -6.11 -22.03 -7.02
C GLY A 110 -6.65 -20.77 -6.33
N VAL A 111 -6.29 -20.51 -5.07
CA VAL A 111 -6.69 -19.30 -4.34
C VAL A 111 -5.58 -18.25 -4.37
N PHE A 112 -4.33 -18.67 -4.55
CA PHE A 112 -3.13 -17.84 -4.48
C PHE A 112 -2.42 -17.80 -5.85
N PHE A 113 -3.02 -17.13 -6.84
CA PHE A 113 -2.40 -16.93 -8.15
C PHE A 113 -1.50 -15.68 -8.20
N SER A 114 -0.66 -15.56 -9.23
CA SER A 114 0.31 -14.46 -9.37
C SER A 114 -0.37 -13.09 -9.51
N LYS A 115 0.27 -12.08 -8.92
CA LYS A 115 -0.18 -10.67 -8.98
C LYS A 115 -0.04 -10.07 -10.38
N ASP A 116 0.82 -10.64 -11.21
CA ASP A 116 1.14 -10.14 -12.57
C ASP A 116 0.11 -10.57 -13.64
N ARG A 117 -1.06 -11.09 -13.23
CA ARG A 117 -2.10 -11.52 -14.17
C ARG A 117 -2.77 -10.30 -14.80
N ILE A 118 -2.81 -10.27 -16.13
CA ILE A 118 -3.51 -9.24 -16.91
C ILE A 118 -4.60 -9.91 -17.75
N GLU A 119 -5.82 -9.37 -17.70
CA GLU A 119 -6.97 -9.82 -18.49
C GLU A 119 -7.51 -8.67 -19.33
N LYS A 120 -7.91 -8.93 -20.58
CA LYS A 120 -8.59 -7.94 -21.42
C LYS A 120 -10.02 -8.40 -21.66
N VAL A 121 -10.99 -7.54 -21.38
CA VAL A 121 -12.42 -7.84 -21.51
C VAL A 121 -13.06 -6.82 -22.44
N ILE A 122 -13.89 -7.31 -23.36
CA ILE A 122 -14.69 -6.45 -24.24
C ILE A 122 -16.04 -6.21 -23.55
N GLU A 123 -16.33 -4.95 -23.23
CA GLU A 123 -17.58 -4.54 -22.59
C GLU A 123 -18.43 -3.72 -23.58
N PRO A 124 -19.71 -4.11 -23.81
CA PRO A 124 -20.61 -3.34 -24.66
C PRO A 124 -21.08 -2.07 -23.93
N VAL A 125 -21.03 -0.93 -24.62
CA VAL A 125 -21.54 0.36 -24.15
C VAL A 125 -23.01 0.47 -24.54
N GLU A 126 -23.90 0.34 -23.55
CA GLU A 126 -25.36 0.47 -23.73
C GLU A 126 -25.82 1.89 -23.33
N GLU A 127 -26.79 2.45 -24.06
CA GLU A 127 -27.41 3.74 -23.67
C GLU A 127 -28.32 3.56 -22.45
N ALA A 128 -28.16 4.46 -21.46
CA ALA A 128 -28.94 4.50 -20.23
C ALA A 128 -30.46 4.64 -20.48
N LYS A 129 -31.25 3.64 -20.07
CA LYS A 129 -32.72 3.64 -20.19
C LYS A 129 -33.36 4.25 -18.95
N HIS A 130 -34.08 5.35 -19.14
CA HIS A 130 -34.81 6.04 -18.06
C HIS A 130 -36.31 5.76 -18.11
N MET A 131 -36.95 5.59 -16.95
CA MET A 131 -38.40 5.44 -16.84
C MET A 131 -38.97 6.16 -15.62
N LYS A 132 -40.24 6.58 -15.74
CA LYS A 132 -40.96 7.19 -14.62
C LYS A 132 -41.72 6.15 -13.81
N ILE A 133 -41.32 5.93 -12.56
CA ILE A 133 -41.95 4.95 -11.64
C ILE A 133 -42.58 5.67 -10.45
N SER A 134 -43.83 5.31 -10.13
CA SER A 134 -44.55 5.82 -8.95
C SER A 134 -44.46 4.81 -7.80
N ALA A 135 -43.49 4.99 -6.90
CA ALA A 135 -43.34 4.17 -5.71
C ALA A 135 -44.23 4.72 -4.57
N SER A 136 -45.50 4.29 -4.52
CA SER A 136 -46.54 4.73 -3.56
C SER A 136 -46.85 6.24 -3.60
N ALA A 137 -47.89 6.70 -2.88
CA ALA A 137 -48.61 7.97 -3.09
C ALA A 137 -47.76 9.27 -2.96
N GLY A 138 -46.93 9.54 -3.96
CA GLY A 138 -46.05 10.72 -4.11
C GLY A 138 -45.74 11.03 -5.58
N SER A 139 -44.81 11.97 -5.81
CA SER A 139 -44.37 12.33 -7.17
C SER A 139 -43.61 11.18 -7.86
N PRO A 140 -43.81 10.95 -9.16
CA PRO A 140 -43.11 9.89 -9.90
C PRO A 140 -41.60 10.15 -9.91
N TYR A 141 -40.81 9.13 -9.61
CA TYR A 141 -39.35 9.15 -9.76
C TYR A 141 -38.99 8.96 -11.22
N ASP A 142 -38.00 9.70 -11.72
CA ASP A 142 -37.30 9.37 -12.96
C ASP A 142 -36.13 8.48 -12.58
N VAL A 143 -36.19 7.20 -12.94
CA VAL A 143 -35.23 6.16 -12.52
C VAL A 143 -34.59 5.51 -13.73
N GLU A 144 -33.30 5.27 -13.61
CA GLU A 144 -32.53 4.52 -14.59
C GLU A 144 -32.74 3.01 -14.38
N ILE A 145 -32.72 2.26 -15.48
CA ILE A 145 -32.74 0.81 -15.44
C ILE A 145 -31.32 0.32 -15.72
N LEU A 146 -30.81 -0.48 -14.79
CA LEU A 146 -29.50 -1.13 -14.92
C LEU A 146 -29.50 -2.00 -16.17
N GLY A 147 -28.68 -1.61 -17.15
CA GLY A 147 -28.57 -2.28 -18.44
C GLY A 147 -27.96 -3.68 -18.32
N ARG A 148 -28.01 -4.45 -19.41
CA ARG A 148 -27.40 -5.78 -19.44
C ARG A 148 -25.88 -5.65 -19.44
N GLY A 149 -25.35 -4.73 -20.24
CA GLY A 149 -23.92 -4.42 -20.30
C GLY A 149 -23.42 -3.97 -18.93
N GLU A 150 -24.09 -3.01 -18.30
CA GLU A 150 -23.74 -2.54 -16.97
C GLU A 150 -23.82 -3.66 -15.95
N TRP A 151 -24.90 -4.46 -15.89
CA TRP A 151 -25.03 -5.61 -14.99
C TRP A 151 -23.84 -6.57 -15.08
N MET A 152 -23.34 -6.83 -16.29
CA MET A 152 -22.22 -7.75 -16.56
C MET A 152 -20.82 -7.12 -16.49
N SER A 153 -20.71 -5.82 -16.26
CA SER A 153 -19.41 -5.11 -16.23
C SER A 153 -18.43 -5.75 -15.23
N GLY A 154 -17.16 -5.86 -15.62
CA GLY A 154 -16.12 -6.50 -14.81
C GLY A 154 -15.98 -8.01 -14.95
N CYS A 155 -16.87 -8.69 -15.70
CA CYS A 155 -16.85 -10.15 -15.84
C CYS A 155 -16.31 -10.58 -17.22
N PRO A 156 -15.12 -11.21 -17.30
CA PRO A 156 -14.61 -11.78 -18.55
C PRO A 156 -15.50 -12.91 -19.07
N GLU A 157 -15.37 -13.22 -20.36
CA GLU A 157 -16.06 -14.35 -21.01
C GLU A 157 -15.80 -15.66 -20.24
N GLY A 158 -16.87 -16.41 -19.95
CA GLY A 158 -16.80 -17.67 -19.20
C GLY A 158 -18.02 -17.96 -18.32
N ASN A 159 -17.83 -18.81 -17.31
CA ASN A 159 -18.91 -19.29 -16.44
C ASN A 159 -19.58 -18.17 -15.63
N GLU A 160 -18.81 -17.22 -15.07
CA GLU A 160 -19.34 -16.11 -14.25
C GLU A 160 -20.30 -15.21 -15.06
N GLN A 161 -19.90 -14.81 -16.27
CA GLN A 161 -20.72 -14.02 -17.18
C GLN A 161 -21.97 -14.79 -17.63
N SER A 162 -21.85 -16.09 -17.86
CA SER A 162 -22.97 -16.97 -18.22
C SER A 162 -24.05 -17.00 -17.12
N PHE A 163 -23.65 -17.11 -15.84
CA PHE A 163 -24.61 -17.09 -14.73
C PHE A 163 -25.32 -15.73 -14.60
N LEU A 164 -24.60 -14.62 -14.78
CA LEU A 164 -25.17 -13.27 -14.75
C LEU A 164 -26.16 -13.07 -15.89
N PHE A 165 -25.80 -13.50 -17.10
CA PHE A 165 -26.65 -13.45 -18.28
C PHE A 165 -27.91 -14.28 -18.13
N GLN A 166 -27.80 -15.51 -17.63
CA GLN A 166 -28.94 -16.42 -17.40
C GLN A 166 -29.93 -15.80 -16.41
N LEU A 167 -29.47 -15.30 -15.26
CA LEU A 167 -30.34 -14.68 -14.27
C LEU A 167 -31.01 -13.41 -14.83
N TYR A 168 -30.25 -12.56 -15.52
CA TYR A 168 -30.78 -11.33 -16.11
C TYR A 168 -31.85 -11.63 -17.17
N SER A 169 -31.55 -12.52 -18.12
CA SER A 169 -32.48 -12.89 -19.20
C SER A 169 -33.75 -13.56 -18.68
N MET A 170 -33.60 -14.44 -17.68
CA MET A 170 -34.72 -15.14 -17.03
C MET A 170 -35.69 -14.16 -16.33
N LEU A 171 -35.20 -13.02 -15.86
CA LEU A 171 -36.00 -12.02 -15.15
C LEU A 171 -36.48 -10.87 -16.04
N ALA A 172 -35.73 -10.53 -17.10
CA ALA A 172 -36.04 -9.42 -17.98
C ALA A 172 -37.19 -9.72 -18.97
N GLU A 173 -37.23 -10.94 -19.54
CA GLU A 173 -38.13 -11.25 -20.68
C GLU A 173 -38.92 -12.57 -20.53
N GLY A 174 -38.96 -13.13 -19.31
CA GLY A 174 -39.56 -14.45 -19.03
C GLY A 174 -41.06 -14.46 -18.64
N HIS A 175 -41.75 -15.54 -18.97
CA HIS A 175 -43.02 -15.92 -18.34
C HIS A 175 -42.78 -16.99 -17.29
N MET A 176 -43.45 -16.89 -16.14
CA MET A 176 -43.28 -17.81 -15.02
C MET A 176 -44.62 -18.45 -14.64
N GLY A 177 -44.68 -19.77 -14.59
CA GLY A 177 -45.87 -20.49 -14.13
C GLY A 177 -46.17 -20.26 -12.65
N CYS A 178 -47.44 -20.30 -12.26
CA CYS A 178 -47.84 -20.29 -10.87
C CYS A 178 -47.31 -21.52 -10.12
N SER A 179 -46.75 -21.31 -8.92
CA SER A 179 -46.21 -22.36 -8.05
C SER A 179 -47.21 -23.44 -7.63
N ALA A 180 -48.53 -23.17 -7.73
CA ALA A 180 -49.58 -24.14 -7.50
C ALA A 180 -49.94 -24.99 -8.73
N GLY A 181 -49.33 -24.76 -9.89
CA GLY A 181 -49.59 -25.51 -11.11
C GLY A 181 -50.95 -25.23 -11.75
N CYS A 182 -51.62 -24.11 -11.42
CA CYS A 182 -52.97 -23.81 -11.88
C CYS A 182 -53.07 -23.34 -13.35
N GLY A 183 -51.95 -23.27 -14.07
CA GLY A 183 -51.90 -22.82 -15.47
C GLY A 183 -51.78 -21.30 -15.67
N TYR A 184 -51.87 -20.48 -14.62
CA TYR A 184 -51.61 -19.04 -14.72
C TYR A 184 -50.13 -18.76 -14.93
N GLN A 185 -49.80 -17.84 -15.85
CA GLN A 185 -48.43 -17.36 -16.08
C GLN A 185 -48.28 -15.90 -15.68
N PHE A 186 -47.31 -15.62 -14.82
CA PHE A 186 -46.85 -14.28 -14.49
C PHE A 186 -45.91 -13.78 -15.57
N LYS A 187 -46.09 -12.54 -16.02
CA LYS A 187 -45.13 -11.87 -16.91
C LYS A 187 -44.08 -11.18 -16.06
N ARG A 188 -42.81 -11.53 -16.24
CA ARG A 188 -41.68 -10.80 -15.65
C ARG A 188 -41.27 -9.67 -16.58
N LYS A 189 -40.79 -8.58 -16.00
CA LYS A 189 -40.26 -7.45 -16.76
C LYS A 189 -38.99 -6.94 -16.10
N GLN A 190 -38.12 -6.33 -16.89
CA GLN A 190 -36.88 -5.71 -16.43
C GLN A 190 -37.12 -4.65 -15.32
N ASP A 191 -38.19 -3.87 -15.42
CA ASP A 191 -38.58 -2.82 -14.46
C ASP A 191 -39.10 -3.35 -13.10
N ASP A 192 -39.31 -4.66 -12.97
CA ASP A 192 -39.66 -5.27 -11.69
C ASP A 192 -38.43 -5.53 -10.81
N PHE A 193 -37.21 -5.60 -11.39
CA PHE A 193 -36.01 -6.09 -10.69
C PHE A 193 -34.78 -5.16 -10.76
N PHE A 194 -34.54 -4.50 -11.90
CA PHE A 194 -33.25 -3.84 -12.20
C PHE A 194 -33.33 -2.31 -12.18
N VAL A 195 -34.15 -1.75 -11.28
CA VAL A 195 -34.37 -0.30 -11.19
C VAL A 195 -33.38 0.34 -10.22
N LEU A 196 -32.71 1.41 -10.66
CA LEU A 196 -31.79 2.21 -9.84
C LEU A 196 -32.54 3.37 -9.18
N PHE A 197 -32.91 3.20 -7.91
CA PHE A 197 -33.46 4.29 -7.11
C PHE A 197 -32.35 5.17 -6.53
N PRO A 198 -32.61 6.45 -6.22
CA PRO A 198 -31.65 7.32 -5.54
C PRO A 198 -31.20 6.77 -4.17
N ASP A 199 -32.12 6.08 -3.48
CA ASP A 199 -31.90 5.51 -2.15
C ASP A 199 -32.12 3.99 -2.19
N PHE A 200 -31.18 3.22 -1.62
CA PHE A 200 -31.27 1.76 -1.58
C PHE A 200 -32.51 1.24 -0.80
N PRO A 201 -32.96 1.85 0.31
CA PRO A 201 -34.20 1.46 0.98
C PRO A 201 -35.46 1.64 0.10
N ALA A 202 -35.46 2.63 -0.79
CA ALA A 202 -36.57 2.85 -1.73
C ALA A 202 -36.62 1.70 -2.75
N PHE A 203 -35.46 1.28 -3.25
CA PHE A 203 -35.33 0.08 -4.10
C PHE A 203 -35.82 -1.18 -3.39
N THR A 204 -35.36 -1.46 -2.17
CA THR A 204 -35.79 -2.67 -1.44
C THR A 204 -37.29 -2.68 -1.14
N THR A 205 -37.87 -1.51 -0.83
CA THR A 205 -39.32 -1.37 -0.60
C THR A 205 -40.12 -1.61 -1.87
N TYR A 206 -39.67 -1.03 -2.99
CA TYR A 206 -40.26 -1.25 -4.31
C TYR A 206 -40.21 -2.73 -4.69
N LEU A 207 -39.04 -3.36 -4.58
CA LEU A 207 -38.84 -4.77 -4.89
C LEU A 207 -39.74 -5.67 -4.03
N SER A 208 -39.82 -5.41 -2.73
CA SER A 208 -40.69 -6.16 -1.80
C SER A 208 -42.18 -6.08 -2.20
N SER A 209 -42.62 -4.94 -2.73
CA SER A 209 -44.01 -4.76 -3.20
C SER A 209 -44.34 -5.54 -4.47
N LYS A 210 -43.33 -5.83 -5.31
CA LYS A 210 -43.50 -6.51 -6.60
C LYS A 210 -43.30 -8.01 -6.52
N ILE A 211 -42.40 -8.47 -5.66
CA ILE A 211 -41.87 -9.84 -5.70
C ILE A 211 -42.86 -10.94 -5.30
N ARG A 212 -43.96 -10.60 -4.61
CA ARG A 212 -44.97 -11.54 -4.08
C ARG A 212 -46.37 -11.32 -4.69
N PRO A 213 -46.57 -11.45 -6.00
CA PRO A 213 -47.89 -11.37 -6.59
C PRO A 213 -48.76 -12.53 -6.10
N THR A 214 -50.03 -12.22 -5.87
CA THR A 214 -51.06 -13.23 -5.59
C THR A 214 -51.63 -13.74 -6.90
N CYS A 215 -51.63 -15.05 -7.12
CA CYS A 215 -52.22 -15.62 -8.31
C CYS A 215 -53.73 -15.30 -8.38
N PRO A 216 -54.23 -14.73 -9.49
CA PRO A 216 -55.65 -14.41 -9.63
C PRO A 216 -56.54 -15.66 -9.76
N GLN A 217 -55.98 -16.82 -10.11
CA GLN A 217 -56.75 -18.06 -10.29
C GLN A 217 -56.84 -18.92 -9.02
N CYS A 218 -55.74 -19.08 -8.28
CA CYS A 218 -55.68 -19.97 -7.11
C CYS A 218 -55.35 -19.26 -5.80
N HIS A 219 -55.16 -17.93 -5.82
CA HIS A 219 -54.79 -17.10 -4.67
C HIS A 219 -53.49 -17.50 -3.93
N GLN A 220 -52.69 -18.39 -4.51
CA GLN A 220 -51.35 -18.73 -4.02
C GLN A 220 -50.38 -17.55 -4.23
N ILE A 221 -49.61 -17.21 -3.21
CA ILE A 221 -48.51 -16.25 -3.31
C ILE A 221 -47.29 -17.00 -3.86
N THR A 222 -46.72 -16.47 -4.93
CA THR A 222 -45.54 -17.05 -5.61
C THR A 222 -44.43 -16.01 -5.63
N CYS A 223 -43.19 -16.42 -5.37
CA CYS A 223 -42.03 -15.54 -5.53
C CYS A 223 -41.72 -15.34 -7.02
N LEU A 224 -41.69 -14.10 -7.50
CA LEU A 224 -41.37 -13.82 -8.90
C LEU A 224 -39.93 -14.19 -9.29
N ALA A 225 -38.98 -14.23 -8.34
CA ALA A 225 -37.58 -14.54 -8.64
C ALA A 225 -37.28 -16.05 -8.76
N CYS A 226 -37.79 -16.89 -7.84
CA CYS A 226 -37.54 -18.34 -7.87
C CYS A 226 -38.74 -19.19 -8.33
N GLY A 227 -39.96 -18.62 -8.36
CA GLY A 227 -41.17 -19.37 -8.72
C GLY A 227 -41.73 -20.27 -7.62
N GLU A 228 -41.17 -20.22 -6.41
CA GLU A 228 -41.61 -21.04 -5.28
C GLU A 228 -42.80 -20.44 -4.52
N LYS A 229 -43.46 -21.28 -3.72
CA LYS A 229 -44.59 -20.90 -2.86
C LYS A 229 -44.10 -20.07 -1.67
N VAL A 230 -44.84 -19.02 -1.34
CA VAL A 230 -44.57 -18.17 -0.17
C VAL A 230 -45.77 -18.22 0.80
N ASP A 231 -45.49 -18.44 2.09
CA ASP A 231 -46.52 -18.51 3.12
C ASP A 231 -47.10 -17.13 3.48
N ARG A 232 -48.42 -17.07 3.70
CA ARG A 232 -49.15 -15.84 4.08
C ARG A 232 -48.81 -15.31 5.49
N ASN A 233 -48.26 -16.13 6.38
CA ASN A 233 -48.12 -15.85 7.82
C ASN A 233 -46.68 -15.54 8.28
N GLY A 234 -45.75 -15.18 7.38
CA GLY A 234 -44.39 -14.79 7.75
C GLY A 234 -44.39 -13.60 8.73
N LYS A 235 -43.98 -13.83 9.98
CA LYS A 235 -44.17 -12.91 11.11
C LYS A 235 -43.22 -11.70 11.16
N GLN A 236 -42.40 -11.44 10.15
CA GLN A 236 -41.51 -10.26 10.12
C GLN A 236 -41.44 -9.73 8.69
N SER A 237 -41.79 -8.45 8.49
CA SER A 237 -41.77 -7.80 7.16
C SER A 237 -40.36 -7.66 6.57
N GLU A 238 -39.32 -7.90 7.37
CA GLU A 238 -37.90 -7.81 7.00
C GLU A 238 -37.37 -9.08 6.29
N ASP A 239 -38.07 -10.22 6.40
CA ASP A 239 -37.63 -11.51 5.82
C ASP A 239 -38.11 -11.72 4.37
N ILE A 240 -38.72 -10.71 3.76
CA ILE A 240 -39.31 -10.85 2.42
C ILE A 240 -38.24 -11.04 1.35
N LEU A 241 -37.15 -10.32 1.50
CA LEU A 241 -36.11 -10.15 0.49
C LEU A 241 -34.98 -11.18 0.59
N LEU A 242 -34.93 -11.97 1.67
CA LEU A 242 -33.97 -13.06 1.90
C LEU A 242 -34.57 -14.45 1.66
N HIS A 243 -35.69 -14.51 0.92
CA HIS A 243 -36.42 -15.76 0.68
C HIS A 243 -35.68 -16.73 -0.25
N CYS A 244 -34.97 -16.25 -1.28
CA CYS A 244 -34.28 -17.11 -2.23
C CYS A 244 -32.95 -16.52 -2.72
N PRO A 245 -32.01 -17.37 -3.17
CA PRO A 245 -30.68 -16.95 -3.64
C PRO A 245 -30.73 -15.99 -4.85
N ASN A 246 -31.68 -16.18 -5.77
CA ASN A 246 -31.86 -15.29 -6.93
C ASN A 246 -32.14 -13.86 -6.50
N LEU A 247 -32.97 -13.68 -5.47
CA LEU A 247 -33.34 -12.36 -4.96
C LEU A 247 -32.16 -11.68 -4.26
N GLN A 248 -31.39 -12.45 -3.48
CA GLN A 248 -30.15 -11.96 -2.87
C GLN A 248 -29.13 -11.53 -3.94
N GLY A 249 -28.97 -12.29 -5.02
CA GLY A 249 -28.11 -11.92 -6.16
C GLY A 249 -28.50 -10.60 -6.83
N ILE A 250 -29.80 -10.36 -7.04
CA ILE A 250 -30.31 -9.09 -7.59
C ILE A 250 -30.01 -7.93 -6.66
N ILE A 251 -30.32 -8.08 -5.37
CA ILE A 251 -30.15 -7.03 -4.37
C ILE A 251 -28.68 -6.66 -4.23
N LEU A 252 -27.78 -7.65 -4.20
CA LEU A 252 -26.34 -7.42 -4.14
C LEU A 252 -25.82 -6.80 -5.44
N GLY A 253 -26.27 -7.24 -6.61
CA GLY A 253 -25.86 -6.67 -7.89
C GLY A 253 -26.22 -5.19 -8.01
N VAL A 254 -27.47 -4.82 -7.72
CA VAL A 254 -27.93 -3.42 -7.72
C VAL A 254 -27.25 -2.62 -6.61
N GLY A 255 -27.18 -3.17 -5.39
CA GLY A 255 -26.58 -2.50 -4.24
C GLY A 255 -25.09 -2.20 -4.43
N LEU A 256 -24.31 -3.14 -4.96
CA LEU A 256 -22.89 -2.95 -5.25
C LEU A 256 -22.67 -1.94 -6.37
N HIS A 257 -23.53 -1.93 -7.39
CA HIS A 257 -23.49 -0.90 -8.43
C HIS A 257 -23.75 0.50 -7.87
N MET A 258 -24.73 0.65 -6.96
CA MET A 258 -24.98 1.93 -6.29
C MET A 258 -23.80 2.39 -5.41
N ILE A 259 -23.11 1.46 -4.75
CA ILE A 259 -21.89 1.75 -3.97
C ILE A 259 -20.77 2.23 -4.91
N GLU A 260 -20.56 1.54 -6.03
CA GLU A 260 -19.56 1.87 -7.04
C GLU A 260 -19.78 3.27 -7.63
N GLN A 261 -21.03 3.62 -7.96
CA GLN A 261 -21.39 4.97 -8.40
C GLN A 261 -21.13 6.02 -7.32
N ALA A 262 -21.59 5.79 -6.09
CA ALA A 262 -21.39 6.74 -4.98
C ALA A 262 -19.91 6.96 -4.64
N PHE A 263 -19.09 5.92 -4.78
CA PHE A 263 -17.64 5.98 -4.59
C PHE A 263 -16.93 6.71 -5.73
N SER A 264 -17.31 6.43 -6.98
CA SER A 264 -16.74 7.07 -8.17
C SER A 264 -17.03 8.57 -8.22
N GLU A 265 -18.26 8.98 -7.86
CA GLU A 265 -18.64 10.40 -7.67
C GLU A 265 -17.71 11.11 -6.67
N GLY A 266 -17.30 10.42 -5.59
CA GLY A 266 -16.34 10.94 -4.62
C GLY A 266 -14.90 11.04 -5.17
N SER A 267 -14.48 10.04 -5.96
CA SER A 267 -13.15 9.96 -6.54
C SER A 267 -12.91 10.99 -7.66
N ASP A 268 -13.90 11.26 -8.51
CA ASP A 268 -13.77 12.27 -9.57
C ASP A 268 -13.63 13.69 -9.00
N ASN A 269 -14.34 13.96 -7.89
CA ASN A 269 -14.18 15.19 -7.12
C ASN A 269 -12.77 15.32 -6.51
N ARG A 270 -12.08 14.20 -6.20
CA ARG A 270 -10.68 14.15 -5.76
C ARG A 270 -9.71 14.47 -6.90
N SER A 271 -9.90 13.90 -8.10
CA SER A 271 -9.03 14.11 -9.28
C SER A 271 -9.08 15.53 -9.85
N LEU A 272 -10.23 16.20 -9.74
CA LEU A 272 -10.39 17.62 -10.10
C LEU A 272 -9.60 18.55 -9.15
N SER A 273 -9.38 18.13 -7.90
CA SER A 273 -8.61 18.89 -6.91
C SER A 273 -7.08 18.81 -7.13
N SER A 274 -6.56 17.67 -7.59
CA SER A 274 -5.12 17.50 -7.90
C SER A 274 -4.72 18.21 -9.20
N SER A 275 -5.65 18.35 -10.14
CA SER A 275 -5.40 19.03 -11.43
C SER A 275 -5.49 20.57 -11.35
N ALA A 276 -6.13 21.10 -10.30
CA ALA A 276 -6.21 22.54 -10.04
C ALA A 276 -4.89 23.15 -9.52
N CYS A 277 -3.94 22.32 -9.07
CA CYS A 277 -2.60 22.77 -8.65
C CYS A 277 -1.53 22.70 -9.76
N SER A 278 -1.86 22.29 -10.99
CA SER A 278 -0.86 22.08 -12.06
C SER A 278 -1.14 22.80 -13.39
N THR A 279 -2.15 23.68 -13.47
CA THR A 279 -2.45 24.43 -14.71
C THR A 279 -2.25 25.95 -14.55
N ALA A 280 -1.00 26.36 -14.32
CA ALA A 280 -0.57 27.74 -14.56
C ALA A 280 0.83 27.78 -15.17
N ASN A 281 1.04 27.11 -16.32
CA ASN A 281 2.17 27.36 -17.22
C ASN A 281 1.87 26.83 -18.63
N GLY A 282 1.07 27.58 -19.40
CA GLY A 282 1.00 27.44 -20.85
C GLY A 282 1.84 28.53 -21.53
N PRO A 283 2.72 28.21 -22.51
CA PRO A 283 3.54 29.20 -23.18
C PRO A 283 2.68 30.14 -24.06
N PRO A 284 3.07 31.42 -24.25
CA PRO A 284 2.28 32.34 -25.04
C PRO A 284 2.35 31.96 -26.53
N VAL A 285 1.20 31.60 -27.09
CA VAL A 285 1.03 31.39 -28.53
C VAL A 285 1.24 32.71 -29.26
N LYS A 286 2.33 32.81 -30.02
CA LYS A 286 2.61 33.88 -30.97
C LYS A 286 1.54 33.86 -32.07
N LYS A 287 0.60 34.82 -32.05
CA LYS A 287 -0.25 35.10 -33.21
C LYS A 287 0.48 36.09 -34.14
N HIS A 288 0.64 35.66 -35.39
CA HIS A 288 1.20 36.43 -36.49
C HIS A 288 0.38 37.71 -36.77
N LYS A 289 1.11 38.81 -37.04
CA LYS A 289 0.61 40.04 -37.67
C LYS A 289 -0.10 39.73 -39.00
N PRO A 290 -1.13 40.51 -39.31
CA PRO A 290 -1.07 41.30 -40.53
C PRO A 290 -1.28 42.79 -40.24
N SER A 291 -0.50 43.59 -40.94
CA SER A 291 -0.62 45.04 -41.08
C SER A 291 -1.76 45.41 -42.02
N LEU A 292 -2.62 46.37 -41.66
CA LEU A 292 -2.77 47.66 -42.33
C LEU A 292 -3.95 48.46 -41.73
N GLY A 293 -3.71 49.76 -41.49
CA GLY A 293 -4.65 50.83 -41.87
C GLY A 293 -5.75 51.25 -40.89
N GLY A 294 -5.65 52.49 -40.40
CA GLY A 294 -6.79 53.40 -40.42
C GLY A 294 -7.45 53.76 -39.09
N LEU A 295 -7.06 54.93 -38.57
CA LEU A 295 -7.83 55.91 -37.81
C LEU A 295 -9.37 55.70 -37.73
N THR A 296 -9.97 55.88 -36.56
CA THR A 296 -10.85 57.04 -36.23
C THR A 296 -11.41 56.98 -34.80
N LYS A 297 -11.69 58.18 -34.29
CA LYS A 297 -12.31 58.55 -32.99
C LYS A 297 -13.80 58.18 -32.93
N ASN A 298 -14.29 57.90 -31.72
CA ASN A 298 -15.38 58.60 -30.98
C ASN A 298 -15.96 57.65 -29.92
N LYS A 299 -16.01 58.02 -28.63
CA LYS A 299 -16.96 58.93 -27.94
C LYS A 299 -18.40 58.41 -27.91
N ASN A 300 -18.83 58.07 -26.69
CA ASN A 300 -20.10 58.37 -25.99
C ASN A 300 -20.46 57.16 -25.12
N SER A 301 -20.38 57.23 -23.78
CA SER A 301 -21.15 58.04 -22.81
C SER A 301 -22.60 57.60 -22.66
N THR A 302 -23.09 57.82 -21.44
CA THR A 302 -24.44 57.66 -20.87
C THR A 302 -24.76 56.29 -20.26
N ASP A 303 -25.27 56.17 -19.04
CA ASP A 303 -25.48 57.11 -17.93
C ASP A 303 -25.93 56.24 -16.74
N GLU A 304 -25.56 56.70 -15.53
CA GLU A 304 -26.33 56.84 -14.28
C GLU A 304 -27.38 55.78 -13.90
N ALA A 305 -27.59 55.36 -12.64
CA ALA A 305 -27.64 56.01 -11.32
C ALA A 305 -28.02 54.86 -10.34
N ASP A 306 -27.98 54.87 -9.00
CA ASP A 306 -27.59 55.76 -7.90
C ASP A 306 -28.00 54.99 -6.60
N GLY A 307 -27.42 55.37 -5.45
CA GLY A 307 -27.91 55.04 -4.09
C GLY A 307 -27.01 54.08 -3.28
N THR A 308 -25.99 54.50 -2.52
CA THR A 308 -25.96 55.20 -1.19
C THR A 308 -26.65 54.38 -0.07
N LEU A 309 -26.16 54.18 1.16
CA LEU A 309 -25.42 54.95 2.19
C LEU A 309 -24.74 53.95 3.18
N GLU A 310 -23.48 54.13 3.58
CA GLU A 310 -22.95 54.71 4.84
C GLU A 310 -23.15 53.88 6.14
N ASP A 311 -22.06 53.43 6.77
CA ASP A 311 -21.55 54.00 8.04
C ASP A 311 -20.28 53.27 8.57
N ASP A 312 -19.23 54.06 8.78
CA ASP A 312 -17.98 53.83 9.54
C ASP A 312 -18.27 53.96 11.08
N PRO A 313 -17.35 53.86 12.10
CA PRO A 313 -15.98 54.42 12.11
C PRO A 313 -14.90 53.78 13.07
N TYR A 314 -13.71 54.41 13.03
CA TYR A 314 -12.55 54.41 13.98
C TYR A 314 -11.47 53.31 13.77
N SER A 315 -10.16 53.60 13.68
CA SER A 315 -9.37 54.74 14.12
C SER A 315 -8.05 54.82 13.34
N SER A 316 -7.64 56.05 13.03
CA SER A 316 -6.39 56.43 12.37
C SER A 316 -5.19 56.50 13.33
N GLY A 317 -3.97 56.53 12.77
CA GLY A 317 -2.74 56.99 13.43
C GLY A 317 -1.46 56.47 12.76
N LEU A 318 -1.04 57.06 11.63
CA LEU A 318 0.08 58.03 11.49
C LEU A 318 1.49 57.50 11.82
N GLY A 319 2.37 57.49 10.81
CA GLY A 319 3.81 57.22 10.94
C GLY A 319 4.56 57.34 9.61
N LEU A 320 4.83 58.57 9.21
CA LEU A 320 5.47 59.04 7.98
C LEU A 320 7.00 58.73 7.91
N VAL A 321 7.54 58.62 6.69
CA VAL A 321 8.87 59.11 6.20
C VAL A 321 9.86 58.09 5.58
N GLN A 322 10.17 58.41 4.31
CA GLN A 322 11.35 58.17 3.45
C GLN A 322 11.70 56.79 2.86
N LYS A 323 11.37 56.67 1.57
CA LYS A 323 12.14 55.95 0.55
C LYS A 323 13.59 56.46 0.47
N VAL A 324 14.55 55.55 0.56
CA VAL A 324 15.83 55.68 -0.16
C VAL A 324 15.96 54.50 -1.11
N VAL A 325 16.06 54.85 -2.39
CA VAL A 325 16.30 53.96 -3.53
C VAL A 325 17.73 53.46 -3.45
N ASN A 326 17.93 52.14 -3.55
CA ASN A 326 19.15 51.63 -4.16
C ASN A 326 18.84 50.46 -5.09
N ARG A 327 19.17 50.69 -6.36
CA ARG A 327 19.02 49.75 -7.48
C ARG A 327 20.18 48.76 -7.47
N GLY A 328 19.85 47.49 -7.67
CA GLY A 328 20.66 46.58 -8.46
C GLY A 328 21.44 45.51 -7.69
N LYS A 329 20.93 44.26 -7.75
CA LYS A 329 21.56 43.15 -8.47
C LYS A 329 20.66 41.93 -8.38
N GLY A 330 20.42 41.29 -9.53
CA GLY A 330 19.55 40.13 -9.66
C GLY A 330 20.08 38.94 -8.89
N SER A 331 19.22 38.38 -8.04
CA SER A 331 19.42 37.07 -7.44
C SER A 331 18.86 36.03 -8.40
N ALA A 332 19.71 35.09 -8.79
CA ALA A 332 19.33 33.91 -9.54
C ALA A 332 18.29 33.11 -8.74
N LYS A 333 17.20 32.72 -9.41
CA LYS A 333 16.19 31.80 -8.90
C LYS A 333 16.83 30.43 -8.74
N GLY A 334 17.01 29.99 -7.50
CA GLY A 334 17.14 28.57 -7.18
C GLY A 334 15.79 27.88 -7.40
N THR A 335 15.84 26.62 -7.82
CA THR A 335 14.68 25.74 -7.97
C THR A 335 14.13 25.41 -6.58
N GLY A 336 13.14 26.16 -6.13
CA GLY A 336 12.41 25.95 -4.89
C GLY A 336 10.92 26.03 -5.16
N TYR A 337 10.17 25.09 -4.59
CA TYR A 337 8.71 25.08 -4.52
C TYR A 337 8.26 26.33 -3.74
N ASP A 338 7.59 27.27 -4.42
CA ASP A 338 7.20 28.57 -3.88
C ASP A 338 5.90 28.43 -3.08
N GLY A 339 6.03 28.30 -1.75
CA GLY A 339 4.91 28.20 -0.80
C GLY A 339 4.65 29.50 -0.03
N SER A 340 4.96 30.67 -0.59
CA SER A 340 4.90 31.95 0.15
C SER A 340 3.66 32.82 -0.12
N GLY A 341 2.58 32.21 -0.62
CA GLY A 341 1.26 32.86 -0.72
C GLY A 341 0.32 32.36 0.39
N VAL A 342 -0.52 33.24 0.94
CA VAL A 342 -1.73 32.79 1.65
C VAL A 342 -2.60 32.10 0.60
N GLU A 343 -2.51 30.77 0.53
CA GLU A 343 -3.26 29.97 -0.43
C GLU A 343 -4.76 30.16 -0.18
N ASP A 344 -5.53 30.33 -1.25
CA ASP A 344 -6.99 30.37 -1.17
C ASP A 344 -7.52 28.97 -0.79
N ARG A 345 -7.77 28.77 0.50
CA ARG A 345 -8.23 27.47 1.06
C ARG A 345 -9.72 27.20 0.83
N THR A 346 -10.45 28.10 0.17
CA THR A 346 -11.90 27.94 -0.05
C THR A 346 -12.21 26.73 -0.93
N GLY A 347 -11.38 26.49 -1.97
CA GLY A 347 -11.49 25.32 -2.84
C GLY A 347 -11.26 24.00 -2.09
N GLN A 348 -10.20 23.94 -1.27
CA GLN A 348 -9.86 22.77 -0.44
C GLN A 348 -10.97 22.43 0.55
N GLN A 349 -11.54 23.43 1.24
CA GLN A 349 -12.64 23.22 2.19
C GLN A 349 -13.93 22.76 1.50
N LYS A 350 -14.22 23.26 0.30
CA LYS A 350 -15.38 22.80 -0.47
C LYS A 350 -15.21 21.36 -0.94
N ALA A 351 -14.01 20.99 -1.38
CA ALA A 351 -13.66 19.62 -1.76
C ALA A 351 -13.74 18.67 -0.56
N GLU A 352 -13.18 19.05 0.59
CA GLU A 352 -13.24 18.26 1.84
C GLU A 352 -14.70 18.03 2.29
N LYS A 353 -15.56 19.06 2.22
CA LYS A 353 -16.99 18.91 2.53
C LYS A 353 -17.72 17.99 1.55
N ALA A 354 -17.42 18.10 0.25
CA ALA A 354 -17.98 17.21 -0.77
C ALA A 354 -17.54 15.76 -0.55
N GLN A 355 -16.28 15.55 -0.18
CA GLN A 355 -15.73 14.25 0.16
C GLN A 355 -16.42 13.66 1.39
N ILE A 356 -16.56 14.42 2.48
CA ILE A 356 -17.28 13.96 3.69
C ILE A 356 -18.72 13.56 3.35
N ALA A 357 -19.40 14.32 2.49
CA ALA A 357 -20.77 13.99 2.07
C ALA A 357 -20.84 12.70 1.23
N SER A 358 -19.91 12.51 0.29
CA SER A 358 -19.79 11.29 -0.50
C SER A 358 -19.42 10.07 0.36
N ASP A 359 -18.51 10.24 1.32
CA ASP A 359 -18.12 9.21 2.27
C ASP A 359 -19.29 8.78 3.16
N ALA A 360 -20.09 9.74 3.63
CA ALA A 360 -21.28 9.46 4.43
C ALA A 360 -22.32 8.68 3.61
N LYS A 361 -22.55 9.05 2.34
CA LYS A 361 -23.42 8.32 1.41
C LYS A 361 -22.92 6.89 1.19
N THR A 362 -21.62 6.72 0.95
CA THR A 362 -20.98 5.42 0.73
C THR A 362 -21.03 4.53 1.98
N ALA A 363 -20.74 5.08 3.16
CA ALA A 363 -20.82 4.37 4.44
C ALA A 363 -22.25 3.91 4.75
N LEU A 364 -23.25 4.75 4.46
CA LEU A 364 -24.66 4.41 4.60
C LEU A 364 -25.03 3.26 3.66
N LEU A 365 -24.69 3.35 2.38
CA LEU A 365 -24.95 2.29 1.40
C LEU A 365 -24.26 0.98 1.79
N LEU A 366 -23.00 1.01 2.23
CA LEU A 366 -22.30 -0.15 2.76
C LEU A 366 -23.08 -0.80 3.90
N SER A 367 -23.54 -0.01 4.88
CA SER A 367 -24.31 -0.54 6.01
C SER A 367 -25.64 -1.18 5.59
N GLN A 368 -26.30 -0.62 4.57
CA GLN A 368 -27.60 -1.09 4.09
C GLN A 368 -27.47 -2.35 3.22
N VAL A 369 -26.51 -2.37 2.29
CA VAL A 369 -26.24 -3.53 1.43
C VAL A 369 -25.67 -4.69 2.26
N ARG A 370 -24.87 -4.39 3.29
CA ARG A 370 -24.34 -5.37 4.26
C ARG A 370 -25.44 -6.24 4.87
N ALA A 371 -26.63 -5.67 5.11
CA ALA A 371 -27.75 -6.41 5.65
C ALA A 371 -28.22 -7.56 4.75
N PHE A 372 -27.88 -7.56 3.47
CA PHE A 372 -28.25 -8.59 2.49
C PHE A 372 -27.09 -9.53 2.11
N LEU A 373 -25.90 -9.34 2.69
CA LEU A 373 -24.80 -10.30 2.51
C LEU A 373 -25.17 -11.67 3.10
N PRO A 374 -24.67 -12.76 2.51
CA PRO A 374 -24.76 -14.10 3.11
C PRO A 374 -24.15 -14.12 4.51
N ASP A 375 -24.99 -14.29 5.53
CA ASP A 375 -24.56 -14.30 6.93
C ASP A 375 -25.30 -15.38 7.72
N LEU A 376 -24.56 -16.40 8.15
CA LEU A 376 -25.08 -17.52 8.94
C LEU A 376 -25.36 -17.11 10.40
N ASN A 377 -24.76 -16.02 10.88
CA ASN A 377 -24.83 -15.56 12.28
C ASN A 377 -25.81 -14.41 12.48
N ARG A 378 -26.70 -14.17 11.50
CA ARG A 378 -27.70 -13.11 11.54
C ARG A 378 -28.56 -13.15 12.82
N PRO A 379 -28.90 -11.98 13.43
CA PRO A 379 -29.86 -11.94 14.52
C PRO A 379 -31.23 -12.46 14.07
N GLY A 380 -31.72 -13.54 14.69
CA GLY A 380 -32.93 -14.24 14.26
C GLY A 380 -32.69 -15.51 13.43
N GLY A 381 -31.42 -15.90 13.25
CA GLY A 381 -30.98 -17.13 12.58
C GLY A 381 -30.79 -16.97 11.06
N ALA A 382 -29.95 -17.84 10.49
CA ALA A 382 -29.70 -17.90 9.06
C ALA A 382 -31.00 -18.05 8.23
N ARG A 383 -31.03 -17.40 7.07
CA ARG A 383 -32.13 -17.50 6.10
C ARG A 383 -31.79 -18.50 4.99
N THR A 384 -32.80 -18.86 4.21
CA THR A 384 -32.65 -19.78 3.07
C THR A 384 -31.62 -19.30 2.05
N SER A 385 -31.54 -18.00 1.80
CA SER A 385 -30.51 -17.42 0.92
C SER A 385 -29.10 -17.47 1.52
N ASP A 386 -28.96 -17.46 2.86
CA ASP A 386 -27.64 -17.44 3.53
C ASP A 386 -26.92 -18.80 3.44
N HIS A 387 -27.65 -19.90 3.29
CA HIS A 387 -27.06 -21.25 3.17
C HIS A 387 -26.60 -21.58 1.74
N LEU A 388 -27.22 -20.98 0.73
CA LEU A 388 -27.00 -21.29 -0.68
C LEU A 388 -26.74 -20.01 -1.45
N VAL A 389 -25.48 -19.56 -1.44
CA VAL A 389 -25.09 -18.35 -2.17
C VAL A 389 -25.18 -18.59 -3.67
N HIS A 390 -25.97 -17.78 -4.36
CA HIS A 390 -26.10 -17.87 -5.81
C HIS A 390 -24.78 -17.49 -6.50
N PRO A 391 -24.35 -18.17 -7.59
CA PRO A 391 -23.14 -17.82 -8.32
C PRO A 391 -23.07 -16.35 -8.78
N THR A 392 -24.21 -15.73 -9.08
CA THR A 392 -24.26 -14.30 -9.44
C THR A 392 -23.93 -13.36 -8.28
N ALA A 393 -24.29 -13.72 -7.05
CA ALA A 393 -23.92 -12.95 -5.86
C ALA A 393 -22.40 -12.99 -5.66
N LEU A 394 -21.79 -14.17 -5.84
CA LEU A 394 -20.33 -14.33 -5.79
C LEU A 394 -19.63 -13.54 -6.90
N ALA A 395 -20.15 -13.61 -8.14
CA ALA A 395 -19.60 -12.87 -9.28
C ALA A 395 -19.61 -11.35 -9.02
N HIS A 396 -20.75 -10.81 -8.58
CA HIS A 396 -20.85 -9.38 -8.25
C HIS A 396 -19.94 -8.99 -7.09
N LEU A 397 -19.92 -9.75 -6.00
CA LEU A 397 -19.05 -9.45 -4.87
C LEU A 397 -17.58 -9.49 -5.28
N ARG A 398 -17.17 -10.40 -6.18
CA ARG A 398 -15.79 -10.53 -6.64
C ARG A 398 -15.37 -9.38 -7.57
N ARG A 399 -16.24 -8.97 -8.49
CA ARG A 399 -15.89 -7.99 -9.54
C ARG A 399 -16.23 -6.54 -9.20
N ARG A 400 -17.27 -6.28 -8.40
CA ARG A 400 -17.73 -4.93 -8.02
C ARG A 400 -17.25 -4.44 -6.65
N SER A 401 -16.40 -5.21 -5.96
CA SER A 401 -15.82 -4.79 -4.67
C SER A 401 -14.45 -4.12 -4.80
N ALA A 402 -14.05 -3.71 -6.01
CA ALA A 402 -12.76 -3.04 -6.24
C ALA A 402 -12.55 -1.77 -5.37
N PHE A 403 -13.64 -1.09 -4.99
CA PHE A 403 -13.61 0.05 -4.07
C PHE A 403 -12.97 -0.28 -2.70
N VAL A 404 -13.05 -1.55 -2.25
CA VAL A 404 -12.40 -2.03 -1.01
C VAL A 404 -10.89 -1.87 -1.14
N ASN A 405 -10.33 -2.32 -2.25
CA ASN A 405 -8.90 -2.21 -2.51
C ASN A 405 -8.46 -0.76 -2.67
N ASP A 406 -9.27 0.08 -3.33
CA ASP A 406 -8.99 1.51 -3.45
C ASP A 406 -8.98 2.24 -2.11
N LEU A 407 -9.87 1.88 -1.19
CA LEU A 407 -9.89 2.43 0.16
C LEU A 407 -8.69 1.99 1.00
N LEU A 408 -8.30 0.71 0.93
CA LEU A 408 -7.20 0.18 1.73
C LEU A 408 -5.80 0.53 1.17
N ARG A 409 -5.68 0.78 -0.14
CA ARG A 409 -4.39 1.08 -0.79
C ARG A 409 -4.01 2.56 -0.74
N ASN A 410 -4.97 3.44 -0.96
CA ASN A 410 -4.66 4.83 -1.34
C ASN A 410 -4.64 5.83 -0.17
N ASP A 411 -5.23 5.46 0.95
CA ASP A 411 -5.39 6.37 2.09
C ASP A 411 -4.32 6.12 3.14
N SER A 412 -3.79 7.21 3.71
CA SER A 412 -2.92 7.12 4.88
C SER A 412 -3.76 6.79 6.12
N LEU A 413 -3.14 6.17 7.14
CA LEU A 413 -3.81 5.90 8.43
C LEU A 413 -4.52 7.13 9.02
N LEU A 414 -4.00 8.33 8.77
CA LEU A 414 -4.61 9.58 9.24
C LEU A 414 -5.84 9.96 8.45
N ASP A 415 -5.81 9.83 7.14
CA ASP A 415 -6.99 10.08 6.30
C ASP A 415 -8.08 9.07 6.62
N MET A 416 -7.71 7.81 6.86
CA MET A 416 -8.61 6.78 7.36
C MET A 416 -9.23 7.16 8.71
N SER A 417 -8.44 7.72 9.64
CA SER A 417 -8.94 8.14 10.96
C SER A 417 -9.95 9.30 10.88
N LYS A 418 -9.79 10.21 9.92
CA LYS A 418 -10.77 11.28 9.66
C LYS A 418 -12.04 10.72 9.03
N ARG A 419 -11.91 9.73 8.16
CA ARG A 419 -12.99 9.01 7.46
C ARG A 419 -13.49 7.80 8.25
N SER A 420 -13.40 7.84 9.58
CA SER A 420 -13.50 6.63 10.41
C SER A 420 -14.85 5.90 10.30
N ASP A 421 -15.94 6.61 9.99
CA ASP A 421 -17.26 5.98 9.80
C ASP A 421 -17.32 5.08 8.57
N LEU A 422 -16.71 5.52 7.46
CA LEU A 422 -16.60 4.73 6.23
C LEU A 422 -15.76 3.47 6.45
N TYR A 423 -14.59 3.61 7.09
CA TYR A 423 -13.72 2.47 7.35
C TYR A 423 -14.31 1.50 8.39
N ARG A 424 -15.07 1.98 9.38
CA ARG A 424 -15.79 1.09 10.29
C ARG A 424 -16.85 0.27 9.54
N ALA A 425 -17.63 0.91 8.66
CA ALA A 425 -18.58 0.18 7.82
C ALA A 425 -17.88 -0.84 6.91
N LEU A 426 -16.71 -0.49 6.36
CA LEU A 426 -15.88 -1.39 5.56
C LEU A 426 -15.35 -2.58 6.38
N PHE A 427 -14.86 -2.36 7.61
CA PHE A 427 -14.35 -3.45 8.45
C PHE A 427 -15.46 -4.41 8.86
N ASP A 428 -16.64 -3.89 9.20
CA ASP A 428 -17.80 -4.74 9.49
C ASP A 428 -18.21 -5.58 8.25
N TRP A 429 -18.09 -5.01 7.05
CA TRP A 429 -18.31 -5.72 5.79
C TRP A 429 -17.31 -6.88 5.61
N LEU A 430 -16.01 -6.62 5.80
CA LEU A 430 -14.96 -7.64 5.68
C LEU A 430 -15.11 -8.75 6.72
N GLU A 431 -15.54 -8.41 7.94
CA GLU A 431 -15.84 -9.40 8.98
C GLU A 431 -16.96 -10.36 8.56
N ILE A 432 -18.05 -9.86 7.96
CA ILE A 432 -19.14 -10.72 7.46
C ILE A 432 -18.65 -11.61 6.31
N VAL A 433 -17.90 -11.05 5.36
CA VAL A 433 -17.29 -11.82 4.26
C VAL A 433 -16.39 -12.95 4.79
N SER A 434 -15.65 -12.71 5.88
CA SER A 434 -14.76 -13.70 6.49
C SER A 434 -15.48 -14.85 7.19
N ASN A 435 -16.73 -14.64 7.63
CA ASN A 435 -17.52 -15.64 8.36
C ASN A 435 -18.19 -16.67 7.44
N HIS A 436 -18.30 -16.39 6.14
CA HIS A 436 -19.05 -17.24 5.21
C HIS A 436 -18.10 -18.08 4.35
N GLU A 437 -18.29 -19.40 4.30
CA GLU A 437 -17.38 -20.34 3.64
C GLU A 437 -17.16 -20.03 2.14
N ALA A 438 -18.21 -19.70 1.39
CA ALA A 438 -18.11 -19.37 -0.03
C ALA A 438 -17.42 -18.00 -0.29
N LEU A 439 -17.42 -17.09 0.68
CA LEU A 439 -16.91 -15.73 0.53
C LEU A 439 -15.50 -15.55 1.09
N ALA A 440 -15.15 -16.33 2.13
CA ALA A 440 -13.89 -16.26 2.85
C ALA A 440 -12.65 -16.27 1.93
N SER A 441 -12.66 -17.09 0.88
CA SER A 441 -11.55 -17.17 -0.07
C SER A 441 -11.28 -15.84 -0.77
N MET A 442 -12.29 -15.00 -1.00
CA MET A 442 -12.16 -13.72 -1.69
C MET A 442 -11.27 -12.72 -0.95
N LEU A 443 -11.14 -12.85 0.38
CA LEU A 443 -10.25 -12.00 1.17
C LEU A 443 -8.77 -12.30 0.91
N ALA A 444 -8.47 -13.54 0.53
CA ALA A 444 -7.12 -14.02 0.26
C ALA A 444 -6.73 -13.88 -1.23
N MET A 445 -7.72 -13.89 -2.12
CA MET A 445 -7.52 -13.85 -3.56
C MET A 445 -7.14 -12.46 -4.06
N PRO A 446 -6.15 -12.35 -4.96
CA PRO A 446 -5.96 -11.15 -5.77
C PRO A 446 -7.26 -10.79 -6.52
N GLN A 447 -7.60 -9.51 -6.55
CA GLN A 447 -8.79 -9.01 -7.26
C GLN A 447 -8.37 -8.33 -8.55
N MET A 448 -9.11 -8.60 -9.64
CA MET A 448 -8.86 -7.97 -10.93
C MET A 448 -9.41 -6.54 -10.92
N ARG A 449 -8.58 -5.56 -11.25
CA ARG A 449 -8.95 -4.13 -11.26
C ARG A 449 -8.80 -3.53 -12.65
N PRO A 450 -9.75 -2.70 -13.12
CA PRO A 450 -9.62 -2.00 -14.40
C PRO A 450 -8.52 -0.93 -14.34
N ILE A 451 -7.68 -0.86 -15.38
CA ILE A 451 -6.57 0.11 -15.51
C ILE A 451 -6.76 1.03 -16.71
N SER A 452 -7.13 0.48 -17.85
CA SER A 452 -7.30 1.26 -19.08
C SER A 452 -8.53 0.83 -19.85
N ASN A 453 -9.17 1.82 -20.47
CA ASN A 453 -10.33 1.65 -21.32
C ASN A 453 -9.96 2.15 -22.72
N GLU A 454 -9.94 1.27 -23.70
CA GLU A 454 -9.63 1.59 -25.10
C GLU A 454 -10.87 1.33 -25.97
N PRO A 455 -11.29 2.26 -26.85
CA PRO A 455 -12.39 1.99 -27.77
C PRO A 455 -12.00 0.87 -28.75
N LEU A 456 -12.90 -0.09 -28.98
CA LEU A 456 -12.63 -1.19 -29.89
C LEU A 456 -12.60 -0.65 -31.34
N PRO A 457 -11.50 -0.81 -32.11
CA PRO A 457 -11.38 -0.20 -33.44
C PRO A 457 -12.42 -0.67 -34.47
N GLN A 458 -13.00 -1.86 -34.26
CA GLN A 458 -13.93 -2.51 -35.18
C GLN A 458 -15.41 -2.30 -34.79
N ASP A 459 -15.70 -1.91 -33.54
CA ASP A 459 -17.05 -1.66 -33.05
C ASP A 459 -17.07 -0.46 -32.08
N PRO A 460 -17.60 0.71 -32.50
CA PRO A 460 -17.64 1.89 -31.65
C PRO A 460 -18.60 1.75 -30.46
N CYS A 461 -19.43 0.71 -30.42
CA CYS A 461 -20.33 0.40 -29.31
C CYS A 461 -19.69 -0.51 -28.25
N SER A 462 -18.40 -0.83 -28.35
CA SER A 462 -17.70 -1.69 -27.40
C SER A 462 -16.36 -1.09 -26.97
N VAL A 463 -15.99 -1.31 -25.70
CA VAL A 463 -14.71 -0.87 -25.12
C VAL A 463 -13.91 -2.08 -24.63
N ILE A 464 -12.60 -2.08 -24.89
CA ILE A 464 -11.66 -3.02 -24.29
C ILE A 464 -11.24 -2.45 -22.94
N VAL A 465 -11.58 -3.14 -21.86
CA VAL A 465 -11.11 -2.84 -20.51
C VAL A 465 -9.98 -3.80 -20.16
N THR A 466 -8.80 -3.25 -19.83
CA THR A 466 -7.67 -4.04 -19.35
C THR A 466 -7.71 -4.09 -17.83
N TYR A 467 -7.80 -5.31 -17.29
CA TYR A 467 -7.77 -5.62 -15.87
C TYR A 467 -6.38 -6.16 -15.47
N GLU A 468 -5.87 -5.75 -14.30
CA GLU A 468 -4.64 -6.30 -13.69
C GLU A 468 -4.94 -6.87 -12.30
N GLY A 469 -4.20 -7.90 -11.89
CA GLY A 469 -4.23 -8.45 -10.55
C GLY A 469 -3.76 -7.45 -9.49
N ALA A 470 -4.65 -7.06 -8.59
CA ALA A 470 -4.32 -6.27 -7.42
C ALA A 470 -4.13 -7.16 -6.18
N SER A 471 -3.35 -6.67 -5.20
CA SER A 471 -3.23 -7.29 -3.87
C SER A 471 -4.59 -7.62 -3.27
N SER A 472 -4.66 -8.71 -2.52
CA SER A 472 -5.91 -9.14 -1.89
C SER A 472 -6.36 -8.16 -0.79
N PRO A 473 -7.67 -8.09 -0.47
CA PRO A 473 -8.16 -7.25 0.61
C PRO A 473 -7.45 -7.50 1.95
N ARG A 474 -7.12 -8.76 2.26
CA ARG A 474 -6.40 -9.11 3.49
C ARG A 474 -4.94 -8.66 3.48
N GLU A 475 -4.29 -8.67 2.33
CA GLU A 475 -2.93 -8.14 2.14
C GLU A 475 -2.88 -6.63 2.35
N LEU A 476 -3.81 -5.90 1.73
CA LEU A 476 -3.92 -4.45 1.91
C LEU A 476 -4.26 -4.09 3.37
N LEU A 477 -5.16 -4.85 4.00
CA LEU A 477 -5.48 -4.67 5.42
C LEU A 477 -4.27 -4.90 6.32
N GLU A 478 -3.37 -5.84 6.00
CA GLU A 478 -2.17 -6.08 6.81
C GLU A 478 -1.25 -4.85 6.84
N ASN A 479 -1.11 -4.13 5.72
CA ASN A 479 -0.37 -2.86 5.71
C ASN A 479 -1.00 -1.84 6.67
N CYS A 480 -2.33 -1.73 6.70
CA CYS A 480 -3.03 -0.87 7.67
C CYS A 480 -2.79 -1.35 9.12
N VAL A 481 -2.75 -2.66 9.37
CA VAL A 481 -2.46 -3.24 10.69
C VAL A 481 -1.05 -2.89 11.13
N ILE A 482 -0.05 -3.00 10.25
CA ILE A 482 1.35 -2.62 10.52
C ILE A 482 1.43 -1.15 10.91
N GLN A 483 0.80 -0.27 10.14
CA GLN A 483 0.76 1.17 10.43
C GLN A 483 0.05 1.46 11.76
N ALA A 484 -1.08 0.80 12.02
CA ALA A 484 -1.85 0.95 13.25
C ALA A 484 -1.05 0.50 14.48
N GLN A 485 -0.35 -0.63 14.41
CA GLN A 485 0.52 -1.11 15.50
C GLN A 485 1.68 -0.14 15.77
N ALA A 486 2.30 0.40 14.72
CA ALA A 486 3.37 1.38 14.85
C ALA A 486 2.86 2.71 15.47
N ALA A 487 1.67 3.16 15.06
CA ALA A 487 1.02 4.32 15.66
C ALA A 487 0.69 4.08 17.14
N LEU A 488 0.14 2.91 17.50
CA LEU A 488 -0.14 2.55 18.88
C LEU A 488 1.12 2.58 19.74
N LYS A 489 2.25 2.07 19.23
CA LYS A 489 3.54 2.15 19.95
C LYS A 489 4.01 3.59 20.15
N GLY A 490 3.79 4.46 19.16
CA GLY A 490 4.03 5.90 19.28
C GLY A 490 3.16 6.60 20.33
N LEU A 491 1.94 6.09 20.57
CA LEU A 491 1.00 6.61 21.57
C LEU A 491 1.21 5.99 22.97
N GLN A 492 1.83 4.81 23.09
CA GLN A 492 2.06 4.13 24.37
C GLN A 492 2.96 4.92 25.34
N SER A 493 3.78 5.86 24.87
CA SER A 493 4.52 6.76 25.75
C SER A 493 3.61 7.60 26.66
N VAL A 494 2.34 7.77 26.29
CA VAL A 494 1.31 8.50 27.04
C VAL A 494 0.79 7.69 28.24
N ASP A 495 0.76 6.35 28.14
CA ASP A 495 0.12 5.47 29.13
C ASP A 495 0.97 5.23 30.39
N ASN A 496 2.30 5.26 30.26
CA ASN A 496 3.18 5.04 31.41
C ASN A 496 3.14 6.21 32.41
N VAL A 497 2.68 7.39 31.98
CA VAL A 497 2.45 8.55 32.88
C VAL A 497 1.06 8.47 33.50
N SER A 498 0.01 8.11 32.75
CA SER A 498 -1.36 8.05 33.26
C SER A 498 -1.56 6.93 34.30
N LYS A 499 -0.88 5.78 34.14
CA LYS A 499 -0.94 4.68 35.13
C LYS A 499 -0.08 4.88 36.38
N SER A 500 0.87 5.83 36.38
CA SER A 500 1.61 6.19 37.61
C SER A 500 0.78 7.03 38.60
N SER A 501 -0.49 7.31 38.27
CA SER A 501 -1.40 8.15 39.06
C SER A 501 -2.31 7.35 40.00
N GLU A 502 -2.03 6.09 40.31
CA GLU A 502 -2.74 5.38 41.40
C GLU A 502 -2.36 5.91 42.81
N ASP A 503 -1.38 6.81 42.90
CA ASP A 503 -1.03 7.57 44.12
C ASP A 503 -1.45 9.06 44.05
N VAL A 504 -2.60 9.38 43.45
CA VAL A 504 -3.19 10.72 43.65
C VAL A 504 -3.73 10.78 45.09
N MET A 505 -2.95 11.39 45.99
CA MET A 505 -3.50 11.84 47.27
C MET A 505 -4.67 12.80 46.98
N MET A 506 -5.87 12.37 47.34
CA MET A 506 -7.10 13.19 47.32
C MET A 506 -6.79 14.57 47.90
N THR A 507 -7.03 15.63 47.13
CA THR A 507 -6.89 16.98 47.65
C THR A 507 -8.01 17.25 48.67
N GLU A 508 -7.79 18.14 49.66
CA GLU A 508 -8.84 18.52 50.64
C GLU A 508 -10.13 19.07 49.98
N GLU A 509 -10.04 19.48 48.71
CA GLU A 509 -11.13 20.01 47.90
C GLU A 509 -11.99 18.89 47.29
N ASP A 510 -11.40 17.77 46.86
CA ASP A 510 -12.11 16.60 46.32
C ASP A 510 -12.96 15.88 47.38
N LEU A 511 -12.60 15.99 48.65
CA LEU A 511 -13.38 15.47 49.79
C LEU A 511 -14.63 16.32 50.11
N ARG A 512 -14.73 17.54 49.59
CA ARG A 512 -15.89 18.44 49.80
C ARG A 512 -16.91 18.42 48.66
N ILE A 513 -16.62 17.70 47.57
CA ILE A 513 -17.48 17.64 46.39
C ILE A 513 -18.46 16.47 46.50
N SER A 514 -19.73 16.71 46.16
CA SER A 514 -20.75 15.65 46.24
C SER A 514 -20.49 14.53 45.22
N LYS A 515 -20.86 13.27 45.54
CA LYS A 515 -20.75 12.12 44.61
C LYS A 515 -21.40 12.36 43.24
N ALA A 516 -22.44 13.19 43.18
CA ALA A 516 -23.11 13.53 41.92
C ALA A 516 -22.28 14.49 41.05
N GLU A 517 -21.53 15.39 41.68
CA GLU A 517 -20.66 16.35 40.97
C GLU A 517 -19.34 15.70 40.54
N LEU A 518 -18.81 14.75 41.34
CA LEU A 518 -17.72 13.86 40.90
C LEU A 518 -18.14 13.04 39.66
N ALA A 519 -19.33 12.42 39.69
CA ALA A 519 -19.85 11.68 38.53
C ALA A 519 -20.16 12.57 37.32
N ARG A 520 -20.45 13.86 37.52
CA ARG A 520 -20.62 14.84 36.44
C ARG A 520 -19.28 15.22 35.81
N ARG A 521 -18.28 15.52 36.65
CA ARG A 521 -16.89 15.76 36.20
C ARG A 521 -16.31 14.56 35.47
N GLU A 522 -16.48 13.34 35.99
CA GLU A 522 -16.06 12.12 35.30
C GLU A 522 -16.74 11.94 33.93
N ARG A 523 -17.98 12.42 33.75
CA ARG A 523 -18.68 12.37 32.46
C ARG A 523 -18.21 13.46 31.49
N GLU A 524 -17.93 14.66 32.01
CA GLU A 524 -17.38 15.79 31.26
C GLU A 524 -15.94 15.48 30.82
N GLU A 525 -15.09 14.94 31.71
CA GLU A 525 -13.75 14.44 31.40
C GLU A 525 -13.78 13.31 30.36
N LYS A 526 -14.66 12.31 30.51
CA LYS A 526 -14.85 11.25 29.48
C LYS A 526 -15.39 11.79 28.15
N GLN A 527 -16.03 12.95 28.12
CA GLN A 527 -16.46 13.61 26.90
C GLN A 527 -15.31 14.40 26.25
N GLU A 528 -14.46 15.06 27.05
CA GLU A 528 -13.25 15.73 26.58
C GLU A 528 -12.20 14.74 26.09
N GLU A 529 -12.01 13.60 26.77
CA GLU A 529 -11.15 12.50 26.33
C GLU A 529 -11.57 11.94 24.96
N LYS A 530 -12.88 11.84 24.69
CA LYS A 530 -13.40 11.40 23.38
C LYS A 530 -13.16 12.41 22.26
N GLN A 531 -12.96 13.69 22.60
CA GLN A 531 -12.60 14.74 21.65
C GLN A 531 -11.08 14.86 21.45
N ASP A 532 -10.26 14.20 22.27
CA ASP A 532 -8.82 14.17 22.06
C ASP A 532 -8.47 13.37 20.80
N SER A 533 -7.75 14.04 19.90
CA SER A 533 -7.13 13.46 18.71
C SER A 533 -6.31 12.18 18.99
N ASN A 534 -5.66 12.07 20.14
CA ASN A 534 -4.92 10.87 20.52
C ASN A 534 -5.86 9.69 20.78
N TYR A 535 -6.93 9.91 21.54
CA TYR A 535 -7.92 8.88 21.83
C TYR A 535 -8.62 8.42 20.54
N GLN A 536 -8.99 9.34 19.65
CA GLN A 536 -9.62 9.01 18.37
C GLN A 536 -8.71 8.16 17.49
N LEU A 537 -7.44 8.55 17.33
CA LEU A 537 -6.47 7.79 16.55
C LEU A 537 -6.23 6.41 17.19
N ARG A 538 -6.07 6.35 18.52
CA ARG A 538 -5.87 5.10 19.25
C ARG A 538 -7.05 4.16 19.07
N SER A 539 -8.27 4.62 19.34
CA SER A 539 -9.49 3.82 19.21
C SER A 539 -9.66 3.29 17.77
N PHE A 540 -9.31 4.11 16.77
CA PHE A 540 -9.34 3.70 15.38
C PHE A 540 -8.27 2.63 15.07
N CYS A 541 -7.04 2.79 15.55
CA CYS A 541 -5.97 1.79 15.39
C CYS A 541 -6.32 0.47 16.08
N GLU A 542 -6.87 0.53 17.30
CA GLU A 542 -7.36 -0.65 18.03
C GLU A 542 -8.48 -1.36 17.26
N ARG A 543 -9.40 -0.60 16.64
CA ARG A 543 -10.44 -1.18 15.76
C ARG A 543 -9.82 -1.93 14.59
N ILE A 544 -8.84 -1.37 13.87
CA ILE A 544 -8.16 -2.03 12.74
C ILE A 544 -7.55 -3.37 13.17
N VAL A 545 -6.78 -3.36 14.26
CA VAL A 545 -6.12 -4.56 14.79
C VAL A 545 -7.15 -5.60 15.24
N ALA A 546 -8.25 -5.17 15.88
CA ALA A 546 -9.33 -6.05 16.29
C ALA A 546 -10.05 -6.67 15.08
N SER A 547 -10.31 -5.90 14.01
CA SER A 547 -10.92 -6.42 12.78
C SER A 547 -10.07 -7.52 12.16
N ALA A 548 -8.76 -7.27 11.99
CA ALA A 548 -7.85 -8.25 11.40
C ALA A 548 -7.78 -9.55 12.22
N ARG A 549 -7.76 -9.45 13.56
CA ARG A 549 -7.82 -10.63 14.45
C ARG A 549 -9.13 -11.39 14.33
N THR A 550 -10.25 -10.67 14.19
CA THR A 550 -11.57 -11.26 14.03
C THR A 550 -11.66 -12.00 12.70
N ILE A 551 -11.23 -11.37 11.61
CA ILE A 551 -11.16 -11.97 10.27
C ILE A 551 -10.29 -13.22 10.28
N ASP A 552 -9.09 -13.15 10.85
CA ASP A 552 -8.18 -14.31 10.91
C ASP A 552 -8.80 -15.48 11.70
N LYS A 553 -9.52 -15.19 12.80
CA LYS A 553 -10.26 -16.20 13.56
C LYS A 553 -11.37 -16.83 12.71
N SER A 554 -12.17 -16.03 12.03
CA SER A 554 -13.25 -16.51 11.16
C SER A 554 -12.74 -17.31 9.97
N LEU A 555 -11.59 -16.94 9.40
CA LEU A 555 -10.94 -17.71 8.34
C LEU A 555 -10.41 -19.07 8.84
N ILE A 556 -9.88 -19.13 10.07
CA ILE A 556 -9.49 -20.41 10.68
C ILE A 556 -10.72 -21.30 10.89
N GLU A 557 -11.85 -20.73 11.33
CA GLU A 557 -13.09 -21.48 11.56
C GLU A 557 -13.72 -21.99 10.26
N THR A 558 -13.64 -21.23 9.17
CA THR A 558 -14.29 -21.57 7.88
C THR A 558 -13.41 -22.37 6.92
N LYS A 559 -12.11 -22.05 6.82
CA LYS A 559 -11.16 -22.65 5.86
C LYS A 559 -10.06 -23.48 6.52
N GLY A 560 -9.93 -23.40 7.84
CA GLY A 560 -8.90 -24.12 8.59
C GLY A 560 -7.59 -23.35 8.72
N LYS A 561 -6.79 -23.79 9.70
CA LYS A 561 -5.49 -23.18 10.02
C LYS A 561 -4.46 -23.21 8.87
N PRO A 562 -4.31 -24.30 8.09
CA PRO A 562 -3.32 -24.36 7.00
C PRO A 562 -3.52 -23.27 5.94
N PHE A 563 -4.78 -22.94 5.64
CA PHE A 563 -5.13 -21.87 4.70
C PHE A 563 -4.64 -20.50 5.19
N VAL A 564 -4.90 -20.20 6.48
CA VAL A 564 -4.51 -18.92 7.08
C VAL A 564 -3.01 -18.81 7.28
N ASP A 565 -2.33 -19.90 7.66
CA ASP A 565 -0.87 -19.91 7.81
C ASP A 565 -0.19 -19.59 6.48
N ARG A 566 -0.63 -20.22 5.38
CA ARG A 566 -0.13 -19.89 4.02
C ARG A 566 -0.44 -18.47 3.62
N MET A 567 -1.67 -18.00 3.87
CA MET A 567 -2.02 -16.62 3.56
C MET A 567 -1.10 -15.66 4.31
N ARG A 568 -0.86 -15.90 5.60
CA ARG A 568 0.03 -15.07 6.40
C ARG A 568 1.46 -15.10 5.90
N GLU A 569 1.94 -16.20 5.31
CA GLU A 569 3.29 -16.28 4.72
C GLU A 569 3.46 -15.33 3.53
N SER A 570 2.38 -15.07 2.76
CA SER A 570 2.41 -14.11 1.65
C SER A 570 2.14 -12.66 2.06
N LEU A 571 1.71 -12.42 3.30
CA LEU A 571 1.47 -11.08 3.82
C LEU A 571 2.78 -10.32 4.11
N PRO A 572 2.81 -8.99 3.90
CA PRO A 572 3.87 -8.13 4.44
C PRO A 572 3.97 -8.29 5.95
N ARG A 573 5.18 -8.45 6.49
CA ARG A 573 5.42 -8.50 7.94
C ARG A 573 6.58 -7.59 8.33
N LEU A 574 6.45 -6.91 9.46
CA LEU A 574 7.60 -6.35 10.14
C LEU A 574 8.37 -7.48 10.84
N PRO A 575 9.71 -7.45 10.83
CA PRO A 575 10.51 -8.37 11.62
C PRO A 575 10.12 -8.31 13.10
N GLU A 576 10.13 -9.45 13.78
CA GLU A 576 9.94 -9.48 15.24
C GLU A 576 11.03 -8.64 15.93
N THR A 577 10.65 -8.04 17.07
CA THR A 577 11.55 -7.15 17.82
C THR A 577 12.78 -7.93 18.27
N GLY A 578 13.98 -7.42 17.95
CA GLY A 578 15.25 -8.09 18.26
C GLY A 578 15.61 -9.30 17.38
N VAL A 579 14.73 -9.75 16.48
CA VAL A 579 15.04 -10.83 15.53
C VAL A 579 15.64 -10.23 14.28
N SER A 580 16.95 -10.39 14.11
CA SER A 580 17.60 -10.03 12.85
C SER A 580 17.04 -10.87 11.71
N VAL A 581 16.79 -10.24 10.56
CA VAL A 581 16.43 -10.95 9.31
C VAL A 581 17.70 -11.63 8.77
N GLU A 582 18.16 -12.67 9.47
CA GLU A 582 19.24 -13.55 9.02
C GLU A 582 18.70 -14.57 8.03
N GLU A 583 18.22 -14.09 6.88
CA GLU A 583 18.02 -14.99 5.78
C GLU A 583 19.37 -15.25 5.09
N LYS A 584 19.70 -16.53 4.95
CA LYS A 584 20.75 -16.99 4.04
C LYS A 584 20.28 -16.80 2.59
N VAL A 585 20.04 -15.56 2.20
CA VAL A 585 19.64 -15.19 0.84
C VAL A 585 20.83 -15.43 -0.08
N SER A 586 20.78 -16.41 -0.99
CA SER A 586 21.85 -16.62 -1.97
C SER A 586 21.79 -15.55 -3.07
N GLN A 587 22.94 -15.28 -3.72
CA GLN A 587 22.93 -14.47 -4.95
C GLN A 587 22.09 -15.17 -6.02
N GLY A 588 21.31 -14.41 -6.78
CA GLY A 588 20.50 -14.94 -7.86
C GLY A 588 21.35 -15.49 -9.01
N GLN A 589 20.74 -16.31 -9.88
CA GLN A 589 21.41 -16.86 -11.05
C GLN A 589 21.80 -15.75 -12.04
N ASN A 590 20.95 -14.71 -12.17
CA ASN A 590 21.13 -13.55 -13.05
C ASN A 590 21.11 -12.23 -12.26
N ASP A 591 21.58 -11.14 -12.87
CA ASP A 591 21.62 -9.80 -12.24
C ASP A 591 20.21 -9.29 -11.89
N GLU A 592 19.23 -9.46 -12.78
CA GLU A 592 17.82 -9.09 -12.52
C GLU A 592 17.22 -9.86 -11.34
N SER A 593 17.51 -11.17 -11.25
CA SER A 593 17.06 -11.99 -10.12
C SER A 593 17.70 -11.55 -8.81
N THR A 594 18.98 -11.13 -8.84
CA THR A 594 19.68 -10.61 -7.65
C THR A 594 19.11 -9.27 -7.20
N THR A 595 18.72 -8.40 -8.14
CA THR A 595 18.03 -7.14 -7.86
C THR A 595 16.71 -7.38 -7.15
N LYS A 596 15.84 -8.26 -7.67
CA LYS A 596 14.57 -8.60 -7.03
C LYS A 596 14.76 -9.16 -5.62
N ILE A 597 15.68 -10.12 -5.47
CA ILE A 597 16.04 -10.72 -4.19
C ILE A 597 16.52 -9.66 -3.18
N TYR A 598 17.36 -8.72 -3.62
CA TYR A 598 17.83 -7.64 -2.77
C TYR A 598 16.69 -6.71 -2.34
N GLU A 599 15.80 -6.33 -3.25
CA GLU A 599 14.67 -5.44 -2.97
C GLU A 599 13.64 -6.09 -2.05
N GLU A 600 13.36 -7.38 -2.19
CA GLU A 600 12.49 -8.14 -1.30
C GLU A 600 13.08 -8.28 0.11
N TRP A 601 14.38 -8.59 0.21
CA TRP A 601 15.09 -8.64 1.49
C TRP A 601 15.12 -7.27 2.16
N ALA A 602 15.55 -6.25 1.43
CA ALA A 602 15.62 -4.87 1.92
C ALA A 602 14.24 -4.35 2.30
N GLY A 603 13.19 -4.72 1.55
CA GLY A 603 11.80 -4.40 1.83
C GLY A 603 11.35 -4.86 3.22
N ARG A 604 11.81 -6.05 3.64
CA ARG A 604 11.52 -6.62 4.96
C ARG A 604 12.44 -6.08 6.05
N ALA A 605 13.71 -5.82 5.74
CA ALA A 605 14.69 -5.32 6.71
C ALA A 605 14.67 -3.79 6.90
N ARG A 606 13.96 -3.02 6.05
CA ARG A 606 13.98 -1.55 6.04
C ARG A 606 13.58 -0.90 7.36
N PHE A 607 12.70 -1.51 8.14
CA PHE A 607 12.21 -0.97 9.41
C PHE A 607 12.21 -2.05 10.48
N GLN A 608 12.77 -1.77 11.65
CA GLN A 608 12.78 -2.69 12.78
C GLN A 608 12.84 -1.97 14.12
N TYR A 609 12.21 -2.57 15.14
CA TYR A 609 12.41 -2.22 16.55
C TYR A 609 13.55 -3.03 17.15
N CYS A 610 14.46 -2.37 17.88
CA CYS A 610 15.60 -3.01 18.53
C CYS A 610 15.95 -2.29 19.84
N ASP A 611 16.68 -2.95 20.74
CA ASP A 611 17.26 -2.31 21.91
C ASP A 611 18.48 -1.47 21.49
N LEU A 612 18.48 -0.16 21.76
CA LEU A 612 19.60 0.74 21.48
C LEU A 612 20.45 1.09 22.71
N THR A 613 20.23 0.39 23.83
CA THR A 613 20.95 0.62 25.08
C THR A 613 22.34 -0.05 25.11
N GLU A 614 23.18 0.39 26.04
CA GLU A 614 24.43 -0.26 26.39
C GLU A 614 24.23 -1.25 27.54
N GLU A 615 24.90 -2.40 27.48
CA GLU A 615 24.94 -3.34 28.61
C GLU A 615 25.52 -2.65 29.84
N ALA A 616 24.72 -2.55 30.90
CA ALA A 616 25.05 -1.78 32.09
C ALA A 616 26.29 -2.34 32.81
N THR A 617 27.37 -1.55 32.83
CA THR A 617 28.51 -1.78 33.73
C THR A 617 28.16 -1.23 35.12
N SER A 618 27.50 -2.07 35.93
CA SER A 618 27.24 -1.97 37.38
C SER A 618 27.58 -0.61 38.06
N THR A 619 26.56 0.23 38.33
CA THR A 619 26.33 1.02 39.59
C THR A 619 25.30 2.16 39.46
N SER A 620 24.74 2.45 38.27
CA SER A 620 23.66 3.45 38.11
C SER A 620 22.41 2.85 37.45
N ASP A 621 21.24 3.13 38.02
CA ASP A 621 19.91 2.70 37.54
C ASP A 621 19.42 3.44 36.28
N LYS A 622 20.33 4.13 35.56
CA LYS A 622 20.01 4.95 34.39
C LYS A 622 20.39 4.21 33.11
N MET A 623 19.43 4.08 32.19
CA MET A 623 19.68 3.57 30.85
C MET A 623 20.65 4.49 30.09
N VAL A 624 21.67 3.89 29.48
CA VAL A 624 22.64 4.58 28.61
C VAL A 624 22.39 4.08 27.20
N TYR A 625 22.20 5.01 26.26
CA TYR A 625 21.98 4.69 24.86
C TYR A 625 23.28 4.80 24.07
N ARG A 626 23.52 3.87 23.13
CA ARG A 626 24.60 3.95 22.12
C ARG A 626 24.29 5.02 21.08
N HIS A 627 24.14 6.27 21.52
CA HIS A 627 23.54 7.33 20.72
C HIS A 627 24.20 8.68 20.98
N ALA A 628 24.42 9.45 19.93
CA ALA A 628 25.04 10.76 19.98
C ALA A 628 24.31 11.76 20.90
N PHE A 629 23.00 11.57 21.07
CA PHE A 629 22.14 12.43 21.88
C PHE A 629 21.80 11.84 23.26
N ASN A 630 22.60 10.90 23.78
CA ASN A 630 22.33 10.24 25.08
C ASN A 630 22.03 11.24 26.21
N GLY A 631 22.79 12.34 26.31
CA GLY A 631 22.53 13.38 27.32
C GLY A 631 21.15 14.03 27.21
N SER A 632 20.67 14.27 25.99
CA SER A 632 19.33 14.80 25.74
C SER A 632 18.24 13.76 26.02
N ILE A 633 18.49 12.49 25.66
CA ILE A 633 17.56 11.38 25.92
C ILE A 633 17.32 11.22 27.42
N GLN A 634 18.40 11.17 28.21
CA GLN A 634 18.33 11.08 29.67
C GLN A 634 17.64 12.28 30.32
N SER A 635 17.73 13.47 29.72
CA SER A 635 17.04 14.66 30.24
C SER A 635 15.52 14.65 30.04
N LEU A 636 15.03 13.81 29.11
CA LEU A 636 13.61 13.68 28.76
C LEU A 636 13.01 12.35 29.24
N GLU A 637 13.66 11.71 30.20
CA GLU A 637 13.13 10.52 30.87
C GLU A 637 11.94 10.91 31.76
N GLY A 638 10.79 10.25 31.58
CA GLY A 638 9.56 10.52 32.34
C GLY A 638 8.74 11.75 31.90
N MET A 639 9.17 12.51 30.88
CA MET A 639 8.40 13.61 30.32
C MET A 639 7.62 13.12 29.09
N ASP A 640 6.28 13.22 29.10
CA ASP A 640 5.47 12.97 27.90
C ASP A 640 4.51 14.12 27.59
N MET A 641 4.31 14.37 26.29
CA MET A 641 3.47 15.46 25.80
C MET A 641 2.51 14.91 24.74
N PRO A 642 1.18 14.95 24.95
CA PRO A 642 0.23 14.29 24.05
C PRO A 642 0.33 14.70 22.58
N LYS A 643 0.64 15.98 22.29
CA LYS A 643 0.83 16.46 20.91
C LYS A 643 2.08 15.90 20.24
N ARG A 644 3.12 15.64 21.03
CA ARG A 644 4.38 15.04 20.58
C ARG A 644 4.15 13.55 20.29
N SER A 645 3.52 12.82 21.20
CA SER A 645 3.22 11.40 21.04
C SER A 645 2.36 11.15 19.81
N LEU A 646 1.34 12.00 19.58
CA LEU A 646 0.56 11.99 18.34
C LEU A 646 1.43 12.17 17.09
N ALA A 647 2.38 13.10 17.13
CA ALA A 647 3.25 13.35 15.99
C ALA A 647 4.21 12.19 15.72
N ILE A 648 4.76 11.58 16.76
CA ILE A 648 5.63 10.40 16.65
C ILE A 648 4.83 9.21 16.11
N ALA A 649 3.61 8.99 16.60
CA ALA A 649 2.71 7.95 16.10
C ALA A 649 2.45 8.10 14.59
N LYS A 650 2.26 9.34 14.12
CA LYS A 650 2.11 9.66 12.70
C LYS A 650 3.35 9.35 11.88
N GLU A 651 4.52 9.71 12.37
CA GLU A 651 5.80 9.40 11.71
C GLU A 651 6.01 7.90 11.58
N LEU A 652 5.84 7.15 12.68
CA LEU A 652 6.05 5.70 12.69
C LEU A 652 5.11 4.98 11.73
N ALA A 653 3.83 5.38 11.67
CA ALA A 653 2.88 4.83 10.71
C ALA A 653 3.39 4.98 9.27
N ILE A 654 3.89 6.16 8.89
CA ILE A 654 4.40 6.41 7.53
C ILE A 654 5.73 5.67 7.28
N LEU A 655 6.65 5.70 8.24
CA LEU A 655 8.01 5.15 8.08
C LEU A 655 8.02 3.62 7.96
N THR A 656 7.04 2.89 8.49
CA THR A 656 6.98 1.43 8.34
C THR A 656 6.74 0.97 6.90
N THR A 657 5.98 1.76 6.12
CA THR A 657 5.55 1.37 4.76
C THR A 657 6.23 2.15 3.63
N SER A 658 6.67 3.39 3.89
CA SER A 658 7.02 4.34 2.82
C SER A 658 8.52 4.65 2.70
N LEU A 659 9.39 3.93 3.41
CA LEU A 659 10.83 4.09 3.27
C LEU A 659 11.32 3.64 1.88
N PRO A 660 12.19 4.40 1.20
CA PRO A 660 12.75 4.02 -0.10
C PRO A 660 13.52 2.70 -0.04
N VAL A 661 13.10 1.75 -0.86
CA VAL A 661 13.79 0.48 -1.08
C VAL A 661 13.93 0.27 -2.57
N ALA A 662 15.16 0.33 -3.04
CA ALA A 662 15.52 0.00 -4.41
C ALA A 662 16.96 -0.53 -4.43
N TRP A 663 17.32 -1.25 -5.48
CA TRP A 663 18.71 -1.66 -5.72
C TRP A 663 19.67 -0.48 -5.69
N HIS A 664 19.34 0.63 -6.35
CA HIS A 664 20.25 1.78 -6.49
C HIS A 664 20.47 2.56 -5.18
N SER A 665 19.54 2.51 -4.22
CA SER A 665 19.68 3.12 -2.90
C SER A 665 18.54 2.66 -1.98
N THR A 666 18.87 2.41 -0.72
CA THR A 666 17.94 1.89 0.30
C THR A 666 18.11 2.68 1.59
N ILE A 667 17.02 2.91 2.32
CA ILE A 667 17.05 3.48 3.67
C ILE A 667 16.59 2.44 4.68
N PHE A 668 17.45 2.14 5.65
CA PHE A 668 17.15 1.31 6.81
C PHE A 668 16.95 2.20 8.03
N LEU A 669 15.89 1.95 8.80
CA LEU A 669 15.54 2.68 10.01
C LEU A 669 15.39 1.70 11.18
N ARG A 670 15.95 2.08 12.32
CA ARG A 670 15.93 1.32 13.57
C ARG A 670 15.39 2.22 14.66
N VAL A 671 14.35 1.76 15.34
CA VAL A 671 13.67 2.51 16.39
C VAL A 671 13.87 1.77 17.70
N ASP A 672 14.22 2.49 18.77
CA ASP A 672 14.35 1.86 20.08
C ASP A 672 13.02 1.21 20.49
N GLU A 673 13.08 0.02 21.10
CA GLU A 673 11.88 -0.71 21.46
C GLU A 673 11.10 -0.07 22.61
N THR A 674 11.79 0.64 23.51
CA THR A 674 11.21 1.31 24.68
C THR A 674 10.93 2.79 24.43
N ARG A 675 11.82 3.47 23.70
CA ARG A 675 11.85 4.91 23.46
C ARG A 675 11.77 5.22 21.97
N VAL A 676 10.54 5.28 21.45
CA VAL A 676 10.23 5.55 20.04
C VAL A 676 10.77 6.88 19.49
N ASP A 677 11.26 7.77 20.35
CA ASP A 677 11.92 9.03 20.03
C ASP A 677 13.44 8.92 19.80
N VAL A 678 14.01 7.74 20.00
CA VAL A 678 15.41 7.39 19.73
C VAL A 678 15.46 6.50 18.49
N LEU A 679 16.09 6.99 17.42
CA LEU A 679 16.17 6.29 16.15
C LEU A 679 17.59 6.32 15.58
N LYS A 680 17.93 5.30 14.79
CA LYS A 680 19.11 5.28 13.94
C LYS A 680 18.69 5.00 12.50
N ALA A 681 19.30 5.69 11.55
CA ALA A 681 19.10 5.44 10.13
C ALA A 681 20.41 5.06 9.46
N MET A 682 20.34 4.15 8.49
CA MET A 682 21.42 3.84 7.56
C MET A 682 20.93 4.07 6.14
N ILE A 683 21.62 4.93 5.40
CA ILE A 683 21.32 5.21 3.99
C ILE A 683 22.42 4.59 3.15
N ILE A 684 22.04 3.77 2.18
CA ILE A 684 22.97 3.24 1.17
C ILE A 684 23.20 4.32 0.12
N GLY A 685 24.45 4.66 -0.16
CA GLY A 685 24.81 5.69 -1.13
C GLY A 685 24.21 5.44 -2.52
N PRO A 686 23.58 6.45 -3.16
CA PRO A 686 22.94 6.28 -4.46
C PRO A 686 23.92 5.91 -5.58
N GLU A 687 23.43 5.09 -6.52
CA GLU A 687 24.14 4.72 -7.74
C GLU A 687 24.54 5.94 -8.59
N GLY A 688 25.71 5.89 -9.22
CA GLY A 688 26.22 6.98 -10.06
C GLY A 688 26.91 8.11 -9.27
N THR A 689 26.87 8.08 -7.95
CA THR A 689 27.47 9.10 -7.08
C THR A 689 28.82 8.63 -6.51
N PRO A 690 29.69 9.53 -6.01
CA PRO A 690 30.90 9.10 -5.30
C PRO A 690 30.60 8.39 -3.96
N TYR A 691 29.32 8.26 -3.58
CA TYR A 691 28.85 7.59 -2.37
C TYR A 691 28.36 6.16 -2.61
N GLU A 692 28.16 5.77 -3.86
CA GLU A 692 27.54 4.51 -4.31
C GLU A 692 27.96 3.29 -3.46
N ASN A 693 26.97 2.51 -3.01
CA ASN A 693 27.12 1.30 -2.18
C ASN A 693 27.80 1.51 -0.80
N GLY A 694 28.14 2.75 -0.41
CA GLY A 694 28.60 3.05 0.94
C GLY A 694 27.44 3.03 1.94
N CYS A 695 27.68 2.53 3.16
CA CYS A 695 26.71 2.57 4.25
C CYS A 695 26.93 3.82 5.12
N PHE A 696 25.98 4.76 5.12
CA PHE A 696 26.06 6.03 5.86
C PHE A 696 25.08 6.05 7.03
N ILE A 697 25.58 6.28 8.25
CA ILE A 697 24.80 6.10 9.47
C ILE A 697 24.52 7.44 10.14
N PHE A 698 23.30 7.56 10.64
CA PHE A 698 22.76 8.76 11.26
C PHE A 698 22.08 8.41 12.58
N ASP A 699 22.42 9.15 13.62
CA ASP A 699 21.72 9.14 14.91
C ASP A 699 20.63 10.21 14.88
N ILE A 700 19.41 9.85 15.26
CA ILE A 700 18.21 10.70 15.15
C ILE A 700 17.50 10.73 16.50
N PHE A 701 17.21 11.93 16.99
CA PHE A 701 16.47 12.14 18.23
C PHE A 701 15.30 13.10 18.01
N LEU A 702 14.12 12.71 18.51
CA LEU A 702 12.91 13.53 18.42
C LEU A 702 12.76 14.33 19.74
N PRO A 703 12.99 15.66 19.76
CA PRO A 703 12.97 16.46 20.98
C PRO A 703 11.56 16.58 21.62
N LEU A 704 11.46 17.19 22.80
CA LEU A 704 10.18 17.37 23.52
C LEU A 704 9.16 18.21 22.75
N ASP A 705 9.64 19.17 21.97
CA ASP A 705 8.84 20.02 21.08
C ASP A 705 8.85 19.53 19.63
N TYR A 706 9.12 18.23 19.41
CA TYR A 706 9.08 17.63 18.07
C TYR A 706 7.73 17.87 17.38
N ASN A 707 7.78 18.05 16.07
CA ASN A 707 6.70 18.52 15.19
C ASN A 707 6.37 20.01 15.29
N GLN A 708 6.81 20.71 16.35
CA GLN A 708 6.98 22.18 16.33
C GLN A 708 8.40 22.55 15.90
N ARG A 709 9.39 21.77 16.37
CA ARG A 709 10.78 21.80 15.92
C ARG A 709 11.16 20.55 15.12
N CYS A 710 12.20 20.71 14.32
CA CYS A 710 12.82 19.64 13.55
C CYS A 710 13.46 18.57 14.44
N PRO A 711 13.70 17.36 13.92
CA PRO A 711 14.46 16.34 14.63
C PRO A 711 15.93 16.76 14.78
N ASN A 712 16.60 16.23 15.80
CA ASN A 712 18.05 16.34 15.93
C ASN A 712 18.70 15.18 15.17
N VAL A 713 19.59 15.48 14.23
CA VAL A 713 20.27 14.47 13.41
C VAL A 713 21.79 14.66 13.50
N LYS A 714 22.53 13.58 13.74
CA LYS A 714 23.99 13.56 13.72
C LYS A 714 24.52 12.50 12.76
N PHE A 715 25.45 12.89 11.91
CA PHE A 715 26.14 11.99 11.00
C PHE A 715 27.28 11.25 11.71
N MET A 716 27.30 9.91 11.60
CA MET A 716 28.19 9.06 12.39
C MET A 716 29.37 8.48 11.60
N THR A 717 29.23 8.32 10.28
CA THR A 717 30.26 7.74 9.39
C THR A 717 31.35 8.77 9.03
N THR A 718 32.10 9.22 10.04
CA THR A 718 33.11 10.29 9.94
C THR A 718 34.55 9.79 10.11
N ASN A 719 34.74 8.47 10.18
CA ASN A 719 36.00 7.82 10.52
C ASN A 719 36.63 8.37 11.81
N GLY A 720 35.81 8.57 12.85
CA GLY A 720 36.24 9.13 14.13
C GLY A 720 36.67 10.60 14.02
N GLY A 721 35.90 11.43 13.31
CA GLY A 721 36.17 12.87 13.23
C GLY A 721 37.14 13.32 12.15
N ARG A 722 37.53 12.44 11.22
CA ARG A 722 38.58 12.70 10.23
C ARG A 722 38.05 13.07 8.85
N TYR A 723 36.89 12.53 8.48
CA TYR A 723 36.39 12.61 7.11
C TYR A 723 35.22 13.58 7.02
N ARG A 724 35.39 14.58 6.16
CA ARG A 724 34.31 15.45 5.70
C ARG A 724 33.87 14.93 4.33
N LEU A 725 32.79 14.16 4.31
CA LEU A 725 32.35 13.44 3.11
C LEU A 725 31.58 14.30 2.12
N ASN A 726 30.98 15.39 2.59
CA ASN A 726 30.22 16.35 1.78
C ASN A 726 30.37 17.74 2.38
N PRO A 727 30.22 18.84 1.62
CA PRO A 727 30.17 20.18 2.19
C PRO A 727 29.17 20.33 3.34
N ASN A 728 28.06 19.60 3.26
CA ASN A 728 26.99 19.55 4.27
C ASN A 728 27.13 18.41 5.30
N LEU A 729 28.15 17.54 5.19
CA LEU A 729 28.45 16.47 6.16
C LEU A 729 29.83 16.69 6.75
N TYR A 730 29.86 17.33 7.92
CA TYR A 730 31.07 17.77 8.58
C TYR A 730 31.78 16.61 9.28
N ALA A 731 33.09 16.77 9.50
CA ALA A 731 33.90 15.76 10.17
C ALA A 731 33.46 15.52 11.63
N ASP A 732 32.94 16.54 12.33
CA ASP A 732 32.38 16.42 13.69
C ASP A 732 30.98 15.76 13.74
N GLY A 733 30.44 15.40 12.57
CA GLY A 733 29.13 14.80 12.41
C GLY A 733 27.99 15.81 12.26
N LYS A 734 28.27 17.12 12.20
CA LYS A 734 27.24 18.13 11.92
C LYS A 734 26.70 17.95 10.51
N LEU A 735 25.37 18.00 10.40
CA LEU A 735 24.64 17.91 9.13
C LEU A 735 23.95 19.24 8.82
N CYS A 736 24.20 19.78 7.63
CA CYS A 736 23.60 21.01 7.14
C CYS A 736 22.44 20.71 6.17
N LEU A 737 21.20 21.00 6.59
CA LEU A 737 20.00 20.86 5.78
C LEU A 737 19.00 21.93 6.20
N SER A 738 18.33 22.57 5.23
CA SER A 738 17.40 23.66 5.53
C SER A 738 16.22 23.21 6.40
N LEU A 739 15.72 21.99 6.16
CA LEU A 739 14.67 21.35 6.98
C LEU A 739 15.10 21.14 8.44
N LEU A 740 16.40 21.11 8.73
CA LEU A 740 16.93 21.01 10.09
C LEU A 740 17.34 22.38 10.65
N GLY A 741 17.05 23.47 9.94
CA GLY A 741 17.42 24.83 10.33
C GLY A 741 18.93 25.11 10.31
N THR A 742 19.73 24.20 9.75
CA THR A 742 21.21 24.29 9.74
C THR A 742 21.76 24.80 8.41
N TRP A 743 20.89 25.13 7.45
CA TRP A 743 21.25 25.68 6.14
C TRP A 743 20.21 26.68 5.62
N SER A 744 20.59 27.55 4.68
CA SER A 744 19.66 28.46 4.02
C SER A 744 18.70 27.71 3.09
N GLY A 745 17.40 28.02 3.15
CA GLY A 745 16.37 27.43 2.31
C GLY A 745 15.03 27.34 3.02
N PRO A 746 14.04 26.62 2.47
CA PRO A 746 12.79 26.31 3.16
C PRO A 746 13.10 25.55 4.46
N GLY A 747 12.69 26.14 5.58
CA GLY A 747 12.88 25.56 6.90
C GLY A 747 11.86 24.48 7.25
N TRP A 748 12.01 23.91 8.44
CA TRP A 748 10.98 23.05 9.03
C TRP A 748 9.63 23.77 9.13
N ILE A 749 8.57 23.13 8.64
CA ILE A 749 7.20 23.63 8.78
C ILE A 749 6.50 22.82 9.86
N SER A 750 6.21 23.47 10.98
CA SER A 750 5.52 22.86 12.11
C SER A 750 4.21 22.19 11.69
N GLY A 751 4.02 20.93 12.09
CA GLY A 751 2.80 20.15 11.81
C GLY A 751 2.72 19.55 10.40
N HIS A 752 3.67 19.86 9.51
CA HIS A 752 3.63 19.46 8.10
C HIS A 752 4.90 18.75 7.61
N SER A 753 6.08 19.18 8.07
CA SER A 753 7.33 18.51 7.73
C SER A 753 7.42 17.15 8.43
N THR A 754 8.04 16.17 7.76
CA THR A 754 8.15 14.79 8.28
C THR A 754 9.60 14.31 8.34
N LEU A 755 9.87 13.31 9.18
CA LEU A 755 11.17 12.67 9.24
C LEU A 755 11.51 11.96 7.91
N LEU A 756 10.51 11.39 7.24
CA LEU A 756 10.68 10.80 5.92
C LEU A 756 11.22 11.82 4.90
N GLN A 757 10.71 13.06 4.90
CA GLN A 757 11.23 14.13 4.04
C GLN A 757 12.69 14.46 4.34
N VAL A 758 13.10 14.45 5.62
CA VAL A 758 14.50 14.65 6.02
C VAL A 758 15.38 13.54 5.46
N LEU A 759 14.99 12.27 5.63
CA LEU A 759 15.75 11.12 5.14
C LEU A 759 15.90 11.12 3.62
N ILE A 760 14.81 11.39 2.88
CA ILE A 760 14.83 11.52 1.42
C ILE A 760 15.69 12.71 1.01
N SER A 761 15.61 13.85 1.70
CA SER A 761 16.44 15.03 1.39
C SER A 761 17.93 14.76 1.56
N ILE A 762 18.34 13.99 2.59
CA ILE A 762 19.73 13.57 2.75
C ILE A 762 20.16 12.71 1.55
N GLN A 763 19.34 11.72 1.19
CA GLN A 763 19.62 10.84 0.05
C GLN A 763 19.72 11.61 -1.28
N SER A 764 18.79 12.52 -1.57
CA SER A 764 18.70 13.19 -2.87
C SER A 764 19.57 14.45 -3.02
N LEU A 765 19.72 15.26 -1.97
CA LEU A 765 20.41 16.56 -2.04
C LEU A 765 21.86 16.49 -1.59
N ILE A 766 22.16 15.65 -0.59
CA ILE A 766 23.51 15.57 0.00
C ILE A 766 24.32 14.49 -0.69
N LEU A 767 23.77 13.27 -0.83
CA LEU A 767 24.46 12.15 -1.47
C LEU A 767 24.34 12.19 -3.00
N CYS A 768 24.71 13.31 -3.62
CA CYS A 768 24.55 13.59 -5.05
C CYS A 768 25.80 13.27 -5.91
N GLU A 769 25.66 13.31 -7.23
CA GLU A 769 26.73 12.99 -8.19
C GLU A 769 27.93 13.95 -8.12
N GLU A 770 27.68 15.25 -7.95
CA GLU A 770 28.70 16.30 -7.90
C GLU A 770 28.67 17.07 -6.57
N PRO A 771 29.15 16.48 -5.48
CA PRO A 771 28.99 17.06 -4.14
C PRO A 771 29.78 18.34 -3.91
N TYR A 772 30.75 18.67 -4.76
CA TYR A 772 31.44 19.96 -4.71
C TYR A 772 30.48 21.14 -4.91
N THR A 773 29.41 20.96 -5.70
CA THR A 773 28.39 21.99 -5.96
C THR A 773 27.55 22.35 -4.74
N ASN A 774 27.64 21.57 -3.66
CA ASN A 774 26.97 21.88 -2.40
C ASN A 774 27.72 22.97 -1.59
N GLU A 775 28.94 23.36 -1.98
CA GLU A 775 29.63 24.50 -1.36
C GLU A 775 28.97 25.83 -1.75
N PRO A 776 28.81 26.78 -0.80
CA PRO A 776 28.23 28.09 -1.10
C PRO A 776 29.03 28.83 -2.18
N GLY A 777 28.36 29.17 -3.29
CA GLY A 777 28.93 29.97 -4.38
C GLY A 777 29.53 29.16 -5.54
N GLU A 778 29.55 27.83 -5.44
CA GLU A 778 30.07 26.93 -6.49
C GLU A 778 28.92 26.33 -7.32
N LEU A 779 28.57 26.98 -8.44
CA LEU A 779 27.46 26.56 -9.31
C LEU A 779 27.90 25.77 -10.55
N ASN A 780 29.21 25.62 -10.77
CA ASN A 780 29.73 25.04 -12.00
C ASN A 780 30.01 23.55 -11.86
N CYS A 781 29.17 22.76 -12.51
CA CYS A 781 29.35 21.33 -12.75
C CYS A 781 30.64 21.04 -13.55
N GLN A 782 31.26 19.88 -13.29
CA GLN A 782 32.36 19.30 -14.05
C GLN A 782 33.73 20.02 -14.05
N THR A 783 33.97 20.91 -13.08
CA THR A 783 35.31 21.51 -12.90
C THR A 783 36.37 20.48 -12.48
N SER A 784 37.65 20.79 -12.67
CA SER A 784 38.74 19.94 -12.17
C SER A 784 38.72 19.79 -10.65
N ALA A 785 38.25 20.83 -9.94
CA ALA A 785 38.01 20.80 -8.50
C ALA A 785 36.89 19.81 -8.13
N SER A 786 35.75 19.83 -8.83
CA SER A 786 34.67 18.86 -8.64
C SER A 786 35.16 17.42 -8.80
N LYS A 787 35.91 17.13 -9.88
CA LYS A 787 36.48 15.80 -10.12
C LYS A 787 37.44 15.35 -9.02
N ALA A 788 38.33 16.24 -8.58
CA ALA A 788 39.27 15.95 -7.50
C ALA A 788 38.55 15.73 -6.15
N TYR A 789 37.50 16.49 -5.89
CA TYR A 789 36.65 16.31 -4.72
C TYR A 789 35.96 14.93 -4.74
N SER A 790 35.31 14.58 -5.85
CA SER A 790 34.67 13.26 -6.02
C SER A 790 35.67 12.10 -5.92
N ALA A 791 36.88 12.24 -6.47
CA ALA A 791 37.93 11.22 -6.30
C ALA A 791 38.33 11.04 -4.82
N ASN A 792 38.44 12.13 -4.06
CA ASN A 792 38.72 12.06 -2.62
C ASN A 792 37.57 11.42 -1.84
N VAL A 793 36.31 11.77 -2.16
CA VAL A 793 35.13 11.16 -1.53
C VAL A 793 35.09 9.66 -1.77
N ARG A 794 35.32 9.19 -3.00
CA ARG A 794 35.39 7.75 -3.32
C ARG A 794 36.40 7.02 -2.44
N ARG A 795 37.60 7.58 -2.25
CA ARG A 795 38.63 7.01 -1.36
C ARG A 795 38.14 6.94 0.10
N MET A 796 37.51 7.99 0.60
CA MET A 796 36.94 8.01 1.95
C MET A 796 35.82 6.96 2.12
N VAL A 797 34.96 6.80 1.11
CA VAL A 797 33.86 5.82 1.09
C VAL A 797 34.39 4.39 1.10
N LEU A 798 35.38 4.06 0.26
CA LEU A 798 36.02 2.74 0.25
C LEU A 798 36.60 2.37 1.63
N VAL A 799 37.22 3.34 2.31
CA VAL A 799 37.84 3.12 3.62
C VAL A 799 36.80 3.03 4.73
N ASP A 800 35.92 4.03 4.86
CA ASP A 800 35.04 4.16 6.02
C ASP A 800 33.66 3.55 5.80
N ALA A 801 32.90 4.11 4.85
CA ALA A 801 31.52 3.71 4.60
C ALA A 801 31.38 2.26 4.07
N MET A 802 32.47 1.66 3.58
CA MET A 802 32.54 0.24 3.19
C MET A 802 33.49 -0.55 4.10
N GLY A 803 34.80 -0.32 4.00
CA GLY A 803 35.82 -1.16 4.65
C GLY A 803 35.69 -1.22 6.17
N ASN A 804 35.58 -0.07 6.85
CA ASN A 804 35.43 -0.02 8.31
C ASN A 804 34.08 -0.59 8.75
N ASN A 805 33.00 -0.28 8.04
CA ASN A 805 31.68 -0.85 8.31
C ASN A 805 31.64 -2.37 8.17
N ILE A 806 32.39 -2.98 7.24
CA ILE A 806 32.49 -4.45 7.16
C ILE A 806 33.34 -5.00 8.32
N LYS A 807 34.46 -4.34 8.65
CA LYS A 807 35.39 -4.81 9.70
C LYS A 807 34.76 -4.73 11.10
N ASN A 808 34.16 -3.59 11.42
CA ASN A 808 33.55 -3.28 12.70
C ASN A 808 32.15 -2.73 12.41
N PRO A 809 31.18 -3.61 12.08
CA PRO A 809 29.84 -3.15 11.74
C PRO A 809 29.20 -2.46 12.95
N PRO A 810 28.71 -1.23 12.77
CA PRO A 810 28.09 -0.46 13.84
C PRO A 810 26.69 -0.97 14.18
N HIS A 811 26.45 -1.07 15.48
CA HIS A 811 25.15 -1.46 16.04
C HIS A 811 24.05 -0.45 15.70
N PRO A 812 22.83 -0.89 15.33
CA PRO A 812 22.33 -2.27 15.23
C PRO A 812 22.25 -2.80 13.77
N PHE A 813 23.13 -2.34 12.87
CA PHE A 813 23.04 -2.63 11.43
C PHE A 813 23.96 -3.78 10.97
N GLU A 814 24.43 -4.62 11.89
CA GLU A 814 25.46 -5.61 11.60
C GLU A 814 25.06 -6.59 10.50
N ASN A 815 23.80 -7.01 10.51
CA ASN A 815 23.29 -8.00 9.57
C ASN A 815 22.92 -7.39 8.22
N GLU A 816 22.43 -6.15 8.21
CA GLU A 816 22.12 -5.40 6.99
C GLU A 816 23.39 -5.05 6.23
N ILE A 817 24.43 -4.62 6.93
CA ILE A 817 25.73 -4.31 6.33
C ILE A 817 26.33 -5.57 5.68
N ARG A 818 26.40 -6.68 6.41
CA ARG A 818 26.93 -7.94 5.88
C ARG A 818 26.14 -8.42 4.67
N THR A 819 24.82 -8.39 4.74
CA THR A 819 23.96 -8.88 3.66
C THR A 819 24.01 -7.97 2.43
N HIS A 820 24.02 -6.65 2.62
CA HIS A 820 24.17 -5.68 1.54
C HIS A 820 25.48 -5.93 0.76
N PHE A 821 26.62 -5.98 1.46
CA PHE A 821 27.92 -6.19 0.82
C PHE A 821 28.05 -7.57 0.17
N ARG A 822 27.42 -8.61 0.74
CA ARG A 822 27.39 -9.97 0.18
C ARG A 822 26.56 -10.04 -1.11
N LEU A 823 25.34 -9.49 -1.13
CA LEU A 823 24.47 -9.49 -2.32
C LEU A 823 25.05 -8.62 -3.44
N LYS A 824 25.66 -7.47 -3.08
CA LYS A 824 26.27 -6.54 -4.04
C LYS A 824 27.74 -6.80 -4.37
N SER A 825 28.35 -7.87 -3.87
CA SER A 825 29.79 -8.16 -4.04
C SER A 825 30.24 -8.03 -5.51
N LYS A 826 29.50 -8.61 -6.46
CA LYS A 826 29.78 -8.51 -7.91
C LYS A 826 29.77 -7.06 -8.43
N SER A 827 28.72 -6.31 -8.11
CA SER A 827 28.55 -4.90 -8.52
C SER A 827 29.66 -4.01 -7.93
N ILE A 828 29.98 -4.17 -6.64
CA ILE A 828 31.02 -3.39 -5.97
C ILE A 828 32.41 -3.67 -6.57
N ARG A 829 32.71 -4.92 -6.96
CA ARG A 829 33.96 -5.25 -7.67
C ARG A 829 34.09 -4.52 -9.01
N GLN A 830 32.98 -4.34 -9.74
CA GLN A 830 32.95 -3.56 -10.99
C GLN A 830 33.10 -2.06 -10.70
N GLN A 831 32.41 -1.56 -9.67
CA GLN A 831 32.51 -0.18 -9.21
C GLN A 831 33.95 0.19 -8.84
N ILE A 832 34.68 -0.66 -8.11
CA ILE A 832 36.08 -0.43 -7.75
C ILE A 832 36.97 -0.30 -8.99
N LYS A 833 36.76 -1.13 -10.03
CA LYS A 833 37.49 -1.04 -11.30
C LYS A 833 37.22 0.29 -12.00
N LYS A 834 35.94 0.68 -12.11
CA LYS A 834 35.52 1.96 -12.70
C LYS A 834 36.10 3.15 -11.92
N TRP A 835 36.04 3.12 -10.59
CA TRP A 835 36.56 4.20 -9.75
C TRP A 835 38.08 4.32 -9.82
N LYS A 836 38.81 3.22 -10.07
CA LYS A 836 40.25 3.24 -10.30
C LYS A 836 40.63 4.05 -11.56
N GLU A 837 39.85 3.94 -12.62
CA GLU A 837 40.05 4.73 -13.85
C GLU A 837 39.79 6.22 -13.65
N LEU A 838 38.94 6.55 -12.67
CA LEU A 838 38.55 7.93 -12.34
C LEU A 838 39.37 8.54 -11.18
N ASP A 839 40.31 7.79 -10.61
CA ASP A 839 41.13 8.24 -9.48
C ASP A 839 42.24 9.19 -9.95
N ASP A 840 42.57 10.19 -9.13
CA ASP A 840 43.61 11.17 -9.45
C ASP A 840 45.00 10.81 -8.89
N GLY A 841 45.16 9.60 -8.32
CA GLY A 841 46.42 9.08 -7.79
C GLY A 841 46.89 9.73 -6.49
N LYS A 842 46.09 10.64 -5.90
CA LYS A 842 46.44 11.32 -4.65
C LYS A 842 46.05 10.50 -3.42
N GLY A 843 46.67 10.84 -2.30
CA GLY A 843 46.27 10.31 -0.99
C GLY A 843 44.87 10.78 -0.59
N THR A 844 44.27 10.07 0.37
CA THR A 844 43.02 10.49 1.00
C THR A 844 43.27 11.73 1.86
N SER A 845 42.54 12.80 1.60
CA SER A 845 42.57 14.05 2.36
C SER A 845 41.36 14.12 3.28
N GLY A 846 41.60 14.24 4.59
CA GLY A 846 40.57 14.54 5.59
C GLY A 846 40.62 16.00 6.02
N ASP A 847 39.49 16.50 6.54
CA ASP A 847 39.37 17.84 7.14
C ASP A 847 39.55 17.64 8.66
N SER A 848 40.79 17.57 9.13
CA SER A 848 41.07 17.24 10.54
C SER A 848 40.76 18.45 11.44
N PHE A 849 39.79 18.31 12.35
CA PHE A 849 39.47 19.31 13.37
C PHE A 849 40.47 19.30 14.55
N MET A 850 41.27 18.23 14.71
CA MET A 850 42.26 18.13 15.79
C MET A 850 43.69 18.35 15.27
N SER A 851 44.16 19.58 15.46
CA SER A 851 45.56 20.04 15.39
C SER A 851 46.26 19.99 14.03
N SER A 852 46.90 21.10 13.70
CA SER A 852 47.74 21.33 12.54
C SER A 852 48.82 20.25 12.37
N ALA A 853 48.58 19.32 11.45
CA ALA A 853 49.62 18.54 10.79
C ALA A 853 49.19 18.30 9.35
N SER A 854 49.70 19.14 8.44
CA SER A 854 49.70 18.92 7.00
C SER A 854 50.55 17.69 6.68
N GLY A 855 49.94 16.52 6.74
CA GLY A 855 50.53 15.25 6.36
C GLY A 855 49.43 14.33 5.84
N GLY A 856 49.24 14.30 4.53
CA GLY A 856 48.38 13.30 3.90
C GLY A 856 48.84 11.91 4.32
N ASP A 857 47.92 11.10 4.82
CA ASP A 857 48.19 9.76 5.34
C ASP A 857 48.61 8.85 4.18
N LYS A 858 49.93 8.76 3.92
CA LYS A 858 50.51 8.05 2.76
C LYS A 858 50.14 6.56 2.73
N ASN A 859 49.62 6.02 3.83
CA ASN A 859 49.17 4.63 3.97
C ASN A 859 47.74 4.36 3.45
N ARG A 860 47.02 5.36 2.93
CA ARG A 860 45.62 5.21 2.47
C ARG A 860 45.40 5.72 1.05
N SER A 861 46.16 5.15 0.11
CA SER A 861 45.90 5.33 -1.34
C SER A 861 44.68 4.52 -1.77
N PHE A 862 44.10 4.88 -2.93
CA PHE A 862 43.00 4.12 -3.55
C PHE A 862 43.34 2.63 -3.70
N ASP A 863 44.56 2.32 -4.16
CA ASP A 863 45.00 0.93 -4.36
C ASP A 863 45.08 0.12 -3.05
N SER A 864 45.44 0.75 -1.93
CA SER A 864 45.43 0.07 -0.63
C SER A 864 44.01 -0.18 -0.14
N ALA A 865 43.16 0.84 -0.21
CA ALA A 865 41.77 0.75 0.22
C ALA A 865 40.97 -0.28 -0.59
N SER A 866 41.15 -0.29 -1.92
CA SER A 866 40.51 -1.25 -2.81
C SER A 866 40.98 -2.69 -2.56
N LYS A 867 42.28 -2.92 -2.36
CA LYS A 867 42.81 -4.26 -2.02
C LYS A 867 42.25 -4.78 -0.70
N ASP A 868 42.17 -3.92 0.31
CA ASP A 868 41.62 -4.30 1.61
C ASP A 868 40.13 -4.62 1.50
N LEU A 869 39.36 -3.81 0.78
CA LEU A 869 37.93 -4.06 0.55
C LEU A 869 37.68 -5.36 -0.22
N LEU A 870 38.45 -5.62 -1.28
CA LEU A 870 38.33 -6.87 -2.05
C LEU A 870 38.57 -8.11 -1.16
N LYS A 871 39.57 -8.07 -0.27
CA LYS A 871 39.80 -9.16 0.70
C LYS A 871 38.62 -9.36 1.65
N LEU A 872 37.99 -8.28 2.11
CA LEU A 872 36.82 -8.36 2.97
C LEU A 872 35.61 -8.96 2.23
N LEU A 873 35.42 -8.59 0.96
CA LEU A 873 34.38 -9.19 0.11
C LEU A 873 34.64 -10.69 -0.10
N ASP A 874 35.88 -11.11 -0.35
CA ASP A 874 36.24 -12.53 -0.45
C ASP A 874 35.95 -13.30 0.85
N GLN A 875 36.17 -12.68 2.02
CA GLN A 875 35.84 -13.26 3.33
C GLN A 875 34.33 -13.40 3.54
N LEU A 876 33.54 -12.41 3.12
CA LEU A 876 32.08 -12.47 3.18
C LEU A 876 31.49 -13.51 2.23
N ASP A 877 32.04 -13.60 1.01
CA ASP A 877 31.60 -14.57 -0.01
C ASP A 877 31.91 -16.02 0.41
N SER A 878 32.99 -16.25 1.17
CA SER A 878 33.41 -17.57 1.67
C SER A 878 32.73 -18.02 2.97
N GLY A 879 31.88 -17.18 3.58
CA GLY A 879 31.11 -17.53 4.79
C GLY A 879 31.93 -17.65 6.08
N SER A 880 33.18 -17.17 6.09
CA SER A 880 34.05 -17.19 7.28
C SER A 880 33.66 -16.08 8.26
N SER A 881 32.96 -16.42 9.34
CA SER A 881 32.49 -15.50 10.38
C SER A 881 33.57 -14.89 11.29
N THR A 882 34.86 -15.23 11.10
CA THR A 882 35.97 -14.66 11.89
C THR A 882 36.71 -13.56 11.12
N ILE A 883 36.24 -12.32 11.26
CA ILE A 883 37.03 -11.14 10.90
C ILE A 883 37.95 -10.84 12.09
N SER A 884 39.24 -11.12 11.95
CA SER A 884 40.22 -10.80 13.00
C SER A 884 40.52 -9.29 12.98
N PRO A 885 40.39 -8.56 14.11
CA PRO A 885 40.76 -7.15 14.17
C PRO A 885 42.29 -7.03 14.03
N SER A 886 42.77 -6.36 12.99
CA SER A 886 44.18 -6.01 12.87
C SER A 886 44.53 -4.94 13.90
N ILE A 887 45.33 -5.32 14.89
CA ILE A 887 45.90 -4.48 15.93
C ILE A 887 46.69 -3.34 15.28
N VAL A 888 46.29 -2.10 15.56
CA VAL A 888 47.07 -0.90 15.27
C VAL A 888 48.16 -0.81 16.34
N GLU A 889 49.40 -1.17 15.99
CA GLU A 889 50.57 -0.95 16.84
C GLU A 889 50.83 0.56 16.98
N GLY A 890 50.47 1.12 18.13
CA GLY A 890 50.88 2.44 18.57
C GLY A 890 52.35 2.44 18.94
N SER A 891 53.17 3.14 18.15
CA SER A 891 54.57 3.42 18.42
C SER A 891 54.71 4.30 19.67
N THR A 892 54.99 3.67 20.82
CA THR A 892 55.42 4.39 22.01
C THR A 892 56.94 4.55 22.01
N SER A 893 57.36 5.81 22.13
CA SER A 893 58.72 6.30 22.15
C SER A 893 59.56 5.69 23.28
N LYS A 894 60.74 5.19 22.92
CA LYS A 894 61.80 4.76 23.84
C LYS A 894 62.27 5.92 24.73
N GLY A 895 61.99 5.84 26.02
CA GLY A 895 62.72 6.55 27.08
C GLY A 895 63.61 5.57 27.83
N LYS A 896 64.93 5.74 27.76
CA LYS A 896 65.93 5.06 28.60
C LYS A 896 65.90 5.65 30.01
N ALA A 897 65.87 4.80 31.04
CA ALA A 897 66.54 5.07 32.32
C ALA A 897 66.81 3.76 33.07
N ASP A 898 68.01 3.69 33.63
CA ASP A 898 68.68 2.57 34.29
C ASP A 898 68.08 2.13 35.63
N GLY A 899 68.44 0.92 36.08
CA GLY A 899 68.72 0.68 37.51
C GLY A 899 68.10 -0.55 38.17
N LYS A 900 68.82 -1.67 38.10
CA LYS A 900 69.19 -2.59 39.20
C LYS A 900 68.14 -3.17 40.18
N ASP A 901 68.30 -4.49 40.32
CA ASP A 901 68.36 -5.29 41.56
C ASP A 901 67.20 -6.25 41.93
N GLN A 902 67.57 -7.55 41.88
CA GLN A 902 67.36 -8.63 42.85
C GLN A 902 66.03 -9.41 42.94
N ALA A 903 66.03 -10.56 42.25
CA ALA A 903 65.96 -11.92 42.79
C ALA A 903 65.17 -12.24 44.09
N LYS A 904 64.18 -13.13 43.94
CA LYS A 904 63.79 -14.33 44.74
C LYS A 904 62.31 -14.65 44.37
N GLY A 905 61.82 -15.85 44.05
CA GLY A 905 62.24 -17.22 44.30
C GLY A 905 61.10 -17.98 45.01
N GLY A 906 60.49 -18.99 44.35
CA GLY A 906 59.49 -19.94 44.92
C GLY A 906 58.08 -19.78 44.31
N LYS A 907 57.50 -20.63 43.45
CA LYS A 907 57.47 -22.09 43.21
C LYS A 907 56.54 -22.89 44.16
N LEU A 908 55.67 -23.69 43.52
CA LEU A 908 54.69 -24.72 43.97
C LEU A 908 53.28 -24.22 44.36
N ALA A 909 52.16 -24.55 43.68
CA ALA A 909 51.60 -25.78 43.07
C ALA A 909 50.73 -26.62 44.02
N ARG A 910 49.41 -26.69 43.77
CA ARG A 910 48.58 -27.90 43.50
C ARG A 910 47.07 -27.59 43.69
N THR A 911 46.20 -27.67 42.69
CA THR A 911 45.50 -28.82 42.04
C THR A 911 44.30 -29.39 42.82
N LEU A 912 43.18 -29.57 42.08
CA LEU A 912 41.98 -30.42 42.27
C LEU A 912 40.91 -29.88 43.24
N GLY A 913 39.61 -29.89 42.95
CA GLY A 913 38.84 -30.40 41.82
C GLY A 913 37.38 -30.69 42.24
N PHE A 914 36.44 -30.37 41.34
CA PHE A 914 35.14 -31.01 41.08
C PHE A 914 33.97 -31.07 42.10
N LYS A 915 32.79 -30.82 41.48
CA LYS A 915 31.39 -31.25 41.76
C LYS A 915 30.67 -30.49 42.89
N LYS A 916 29.44 -30.02 42.68
CA LYS A 916 28.35 -30.56 41.84
C LYS A 916 27.60 -29.45 41.12
#